data_AF-E3S1P3-F1
#
_entry.id   AF-E3S1P3-F1
#
_cell.length_a   1.000
_cell.length_b   1.000
_cell.length_c   1.000
_cell.angle_alpha   90.00
_cell.angle_beta   90.00
_cell.angle_gamma   90.00
#
_symmetry.space_group_name_H-M   'P 1'
#
loop_
_entity.id
_entity.type
_entity.pdbx_description
1 polymer ?
#
loop_
_entity_poly.entity_id
_entity_poly.type
_entity_poly.pdbx_seq_one_letter_code
_entity_poly.pdbx_strand_id
1 'polypeptide(L)'
;MSRTEGAPAHGAVAHLLPETYKRYVSEWLEEDTPSFDYGGFVVGEAVSEAKLLGKSEGIVAGVPFFDEVFRQLGCTVEWHVKEGAAFQPITHCATVRGPVRHLLLGERVALNTLARCSGIATKSNRLLNLLRNAGYPNILAGTRKTTPGFRLVEKYGMLVGGVDAHRVDLSAMTMLKDNHIVAAGSITNAVRAAKAAGGFAIKVEVECQSFEEADEAIAAGADIVMLDNFTPEGVQVAAKDLKDKWGRGTGDRKHFLVEVSGGLTEHNVEKYVCGDIDIVSTSSIHQGVPHVDFSLKIVPQSKKDSGETSVLAALVTLSSAQDNQTIQGGQYTLTDDLSYENFFSAFDFFNGTDPTKGFVQYQNRDDAIKQGLVGYLEDTKSVYIGVDYTTKDSSGRASVRLESKNSYNQGLLIADIRHMPASVCGTWLAMWMLSSSARWPNGGEIDIIEGVNDYDSNSATLHTSKGCMIDNATAPTGGSGGIGDANAPFTGLMTTDDCDVNALGQGKNVGCSIHAPTTMPGRQTGGSGGTDASGGEVIFPSYGTDFNKASGGVYAMEWTSTFISVWFFPRDSPTFNKYFSSNNTAPDPSSWDTPMARFSGSGCDFTERFKDLKIIFNTDFCGEWAGKEWETCAKKTGVSTCNAYVQSNPDAFQEAYWEVAGLKWFQKAAG
;
A
#
# COMPACT_ATOMS: atom_id res chain seq x y z
N MET A 1 17.90 28.69 1.36
CA MET A 1 18.14 28.27 2.76
C MET A 1 16.80 28.31 3.47
N SER A 2 16.32 27.19 4.01
CA SER A 2 15.07 27.16 4.78
C SER A 2 15.23 28.02 6.03
N ARG A 3 14.38 29.04 6.20
CA ARG A 3 14.38 29.91 7.37
C ARG A 3 13.62 29.20 8.48
N THR A 4 14.20 29.11 9.67
CA THR A 4 13.47 28.64 10.85
C THR A 4 12.42 29.69 11.23
N GLU A 5 11.15 29.30 11.23
CA GLU A 5 9.98 30.15 11.53
C GLU A 5 9.09 29.49 12.59
N GLY A 6 8.11 30.23 13.12
CA GLY A 6 7.18 29.72 14.13
C GLY A 6 7.85 29.47 15.49
N ALA A 7 7.28 28.55 16.28
CA ALA A 7 7.79 28.20 17.61
C ALA A 7 9.29 27.81 17.63
N PRO A 8 9.82 27.03 16.66
CA PRO A 8 11.25 26.71 16.58
C PRO A 8 12.20 27.91 16.52
N ALA A 9 11.74 29.08 16.06
CA ALA A 9 12.55 30.30 16.02
C ALA A 9 12.76 30.94 17.41
N HIS A 10 11.99 30.51 18.42
CA HIS A 10 11.96 31.12 19.76
C HIS A 10 12.44 30.19 20.88
N GLY A 11 12.65 28.90 20.61
CA GLY A 11 13.13 27.94 21.59
C GLY A 11 12.86 26.49 21.21
N ALA A 12 13.10 25.58 22.15
CA ALA A 12 12.79 24.16 21.95
C ALA A 12 11.29 23.92 22.07
N VAL A 13 10.67 23.42 20.99
CA VAL A 13 9.22 23.13 20.94
C VAL A 13 8.81 22.13 22.02
N ALA A 14 9.71 21.19 22.38
CA ALA A 14 9.52 20.23 23.47
C ALA A 14 9.08 20.86 24.80
N HIS A 15 9.48 22.11 25.08
CA HIS A 15 9.10 22.81 26.31
C HIS A 15 7.61 23.19 26.39
N LEU A 16 6.86 23.06 25.28
CA LEU A 16 5.42 23.29 25.23
C LEU A 16 4.60 22.03 25.58
N LEU A 17 5.24 20.85 25.65
CA LEU A 17 4.52 19.61 25.91
C LEU A 17 3.96 19.59 27.34
N PRO A 18 2.66 19.24 27.50
CA PRO A 18 2.08 19.07 28.83
C PRO A 18 2.59 17.78 29.47
N GLU A 19 2.83 17.76 30.78
CA GLU A 19 3.35 16.58 31.50
C GLU A 19 2.57 15.27 31.25
N THR A 20 1.30 15.38 30.86
CA THR A 20 0.45 14.23 30.49
C THR A 20 0.97 13.44 29.29
N TYR A 21 1.84 13.99 28.44
CA TYR A 21 2.38 13.29 27.28
C TYR A 21 3.14 12.00 27.67
N LYS A 22 3.79 12.01 28.84
CA LYS A 22 4.51 10.84 29.37
C LYS A 22 3.56 9.68 29.66
N ARG A 23 2.35 9.98 30.12
CA ARG A 23 1.30 8.98 30.36
C ARG A 23 0.82 8.35 29.05
N TYR A 24 0.66 9.13 27.98
CA TYR A 24 0.31 8.57 26.68
C TYR A 24 1.35 7.57 26.18
N VAL A 25 2.64 7.84 26.40
CA VAL A 25 3.70 6.89 26.07
C VAL A 25 3.57 5.58 26.86
N SER A 26 3.21 5.66 28.15
CA SER A 26 2.92 4.47 28.95
C SER A 26 1.71 3.70 28.40
N GLU A 27 0.63 4.40 28.07
CA GLU A 27 -0.58 3.81 27.46
C GLU A 27 -0.27 3.11 26.12
N TRP A 28 0.62 3.67 25.29
CA TRP A 28 1.04 3.05 24.02
C TRP A 28 1.93 1.81 24.21
N LEU A 29 2.80 1.81 25.23
CA LEU A 29 3.59 0.63 25.58
C LEU A 29 2.70 -0.49 26.14
N GLU A 30 1.69 -0.15 26.95
CA GLU A 30 0.69 -1.09 27.46
C GLU A 30 -0.18 -1.65 26.32
N GLU A 31 -0.56 -0.82 25.35
CA GLU A 31 -1.28 -1.25 24.14
C GLU A 31 -0.49 -2.29 23.34
N ASP A 32 0.81 -2.07 23.12
CA ASP A 32 1.65 -2.93 22.28
C ASP A 32 2.18 -4.17 23.04
N THR A 33 2.10 -4.20 24.37
CA THR A 33 2.45 -5.37 25.19
C THR A 33 1.51 -5.52 26.40
N PRO A 34 0.23 -5.90 26.16
CA PRO A 34 -0.75 -6.05 27.24
C PRO A 34 -0.59 -7.35 28.03
N SER A 35 0.25 -8.29 27.55
CA SER A 35 0.46 -9.62 28.17
C SER A 35 1.94 -9.98 28.31
N PHE A 36 2.48 -10.83 27.44
CA PHE A 36 3.86 -11.32 27.50
C PHE A 36 4.69 -10.84 26.29
N ASP A 37 5.91 -10.37 26.56
CA ASP A 37 6.91 -10.06 25.54
C ASP A 37 7.77 -11.30 25.25
N TYR A 38 7.27 -12.18 24.37
CA TYR A 38 8.00 -13.37 23.94
C TYR A 38 9.29 -13.02 23.17
N GLY A 39 9.28 -11.92 22.41
CA GLY A 39 10.45 -11.47 21.66
C GLY A 39 11.60 -11.08 22.59
N GLY A 40 11.29 -10.30 23.62
CA GLY A 40 12.21 -9.93 24.70
C GLY A 40 12.76 -11.12 25.46
N PHE A 41 11.94 -12.15 25.73
CA PHE A 41 12.40 -13.40 26.34
C PHE A 41 13.49 -14.09 25.50
N VAL A 42 13.32 -14.16 24.17
CA VAL A 42 14.27 -14.82 23.26
C VAL A 42 15.62 -14.12 23.23
N VAL A 43 15.64 -12.78 23.27
CA VAL A 43 16.88 -12.00 23.12
C VAL A 43 17.59 -11.71 24.45
N GLY A 44 16.88 -11.81 25.57
CA GLY A 44 17.44 -11.63 26.91
C GLY A 44 17.83 -10.18 27.25
N GLU A 45 18.67 -10.02 28.28
CA GLU A 45 18.96 -8.71 28.89
C GLU A 45 20.31 -8.10 28.51
N ALA A 46 21.04 -8.70 27.56
CA ALA A 46 22.35 -8.17 27.17
C ALA A 46 22.25 -6.71 26.70
N VAL A 47 23.14 -5.85 27.19
CA VAL A 47 23.17 -4.44 26.76
C VAL A 47 23.63 -4.38 25.31
N SER A 48 22.82 -3.79 24.44
CA SER A 48 23.12 -3.63 23.03
C SER A 48 22.94 -2.18 22.58
N GLU A 49 23.27 -1.93 21.31
CA GLU A 49 23.10 -0.66 20.62
C GLU A 49 22.18 -0.87 19.42
N ALA A 50 21.30 0.09 19.15
CA ALA A 50 20.48 0.12 17.95
C ALA A 50 20.58 1.47 17.24
N LYS A 51 20.70 1.45 15.90
CA LYS A 51 20.80 2.64 15.05
C LYS A 51 19.45 2.97 14.44
N LEU A 52 18.94 4.16 14.70
CA LEU A 52 17.78 4.73 14.04
C LEU A 52 18.22 5.27 12.67
N LEU A 53 17.71 4.68 11.60
CA LEU A 53 18.00 5.04 10.22
C LEU A 53 16.77 5.66 9.57
N GLY A 54 16.87 6.90 9.11
CA GLY A 54 15.88 7.54 8.24
C GLY A 54 16.04 7.06 6.81
N LYS A 55 14.98 6.44 6.26
CA LYS A 55 14.95 5.72 4.98
C LYS A 55 14.13 6.41 3.89
N SER A 56 13.36 7.44 4.23
CA SER A 56 12.80 8.41 3.28
C SER A 56 13.29 9.81 3.60
N GLU A 57 13.20 10.75 2.65
CA GLU A 57 13.44 12.16 2.95
C GLU A 57 12.39 12.70 3.92
N GLY A 58 12.78 13.67 4.77
CA GLY A 58 11.85 14.29 5.71
C GLY A 58 12.53 15.22 6.72
N ILE A 59 11.73 15.73 7.65
CA ILE A 59 12.16 16.49 8.83
C ILE A 59 12.01 15.60 10.06
N VAL A 60 13.05 15.50 10.89
CA VAL A 60 12.97 14.80 12.18
C VAL A 60 12.06 15.59 13.12
N ALA A 61 10.94 15.00 13.53
CA ALA A 61 10.04 15.55 14.54
C ALA A 61 9.43 14.43 15.39
N GLY A 62 9.25 14.71 16.69
CA GLY A 62 8.72 13.76 17.66
C GLY A 62 9.79 13.19 18.60
N VAL A 63 10.95 13.86 18.68
CA VAL A 63 12.09 13.49 19.53
C VAL A 63 11.67 13.29 20.99
N PRO A 64 10.87 14.17 21.64
CA PRO A 64 10.49 13.96 23.03
C PRO A 64 9.66 12.70 23.28
N PHE A 65 8.86 12.26 22.31
CA PHE A 65 8.06 11.05 22.43
C PHE A 65 8.91 9.80 22.24
N PHE A 66 9.82 9.82 21.24
CA PHE A 66 10.78 8.75 21.01
C PHE A 66 11.71 8.55 22.22
N ASP A 67 12.23 9.65 22.77
CA ASP A 67 13.07 9.64 23.97
C ASP A 67 12.30 9.09 25.17
N GLU A 68 11.05 9.50 25.34
CA GLU A 68 10.23 9.06 26.47
C GLU A 68 9.92 7.56 26.43
N VAL A 69 9.69 6.97 25.24
CA VAL A 69 9.53 5.52 25.08
C VAL A 69 10.74 4.78 25.65
N PHE A 70 11.92 5.13 25.18
CA PHE A 70 13.14 4.46 25.59
C PHE A 70 13.54 4.79 27.03
N ARG A 71 13.24 6.00 27.51
CA ARG A 71 13.46 6.38 28.90
C ARG A 71 12.63 5.53 29.86
N GLN A 72 11.35 5.29 29.57
CA GLN A 72 10.50 4.42 30.41
C GLN A 72 11.00 2.97 30.44
N LEU A 73 11.65 2.53 29.36
CA LEU A 73 12.28 1.21 29.26
C LEU A 73 13.74 1.18 29.79
N GLY A 74 14.24 2.25 30.41
CA GLY A 74 15.59 2.29 30.97
C GLY A 74 16.72 2.29 29.92
N CYS A 75 16.40 2.69 28.68
CA CYS A 75 17.35 2.88 27.59
C CYS A 75 17.77 4.36 27.49
N THR A 76 18.88 4.63 26.80
CA THR A 76 19.38 5.98 26.51
C THR A 76 19.38 6.24 25.01
N VAL A 77 19.02 7.45 24.59
CA VAL A 77 19.01 7.88 23.18
C VAL A 77 20.06 8.98 22.96
N GLU A 78 20.84 8.85 21.90
CA GLU A 78 21.81 9.84 21.41
C GLU A 78 21.42 10.27 19.99
N TRP A 79 21.04 11.53 19.81
CA TRP A 79 20.64 12.06 18.50
C TRP A 79 21.81 12.60 17.68
N HIS A 80 21.87 12.20 16.41
CA HIS A 80 22.85 12.66 15.41
C HIS A 80 22.25 13.70 14.46
N VAL A 81 20.92 13.81 14.43
CA VAL A 81 20.16 14.81 13.67
C VAL A 81 19.34 15.64 14.65
N LYS A 82 19.42 16.96 14.52
CA LYS A 82 18.66 17.91 15.35
C LYS A 82 17.18 17.88 14.98
N GLU A 83 16.29 17.94 15.97
CA GLU A 83 14.85 18.10 15.71
C GLU A 83 14.55 19.35 14.87
N GLY A 84 13.64 19.23 13.91
CA GLY A 84 13.33 20.26 12.92
C GLY A 84 14.30 20.31 11.73
N ALA A 85 15.39 19.54 11.74
CA ALA A 85 16.29 19.46 10.60
C ALA A 85 15.77 18.49 9.52
N ALA A 86 15.93 18.89 8.26
CA ALA A 86 15.70 18.01 7.12
C ALA A 86 16.86 17.01 6.94
N PHE A 87 16.56 15.82 6.45
CA PHE A 87 17.55 14.80 6.11
C PHE A 87 17.16 14.05 4.83
N GLN A 88 18.11 13.30 4.26
CA GLN A 88 17.95 12.52 3.04
C GLN A 88 18.24 11.04 3.32
N PRO A 89 17.60 10.10 2.60
CA PRO A 89 17.83 8.68 2.85
C PRO A 89 19.18 8.22 2.25
N ILE A 90 19.92 7.30 2.87
CA ILE A 90 19.74 6.74 4.22
C ILE A 90 20.57 7.58 5.21
N THR A 91 19.94 8.13 6.25
CA THR A 91 20.64 8.91 7.30
C THR A 91 20.59 8.20 8.64
N HIS A 92 21.71 8.16 9.36
CA HIS A 92 21.75 7.72 10.76
C HIS A 92 21.28 8.87 11.66
N CYS A 93 20.05 8.77 12.17
CA CYS A 93 19.38 9.85 12.90
C CYS A 93 19.66 9.82 14.41
N ALA A 94 19.73 8.64 15.02
CA ALA A 94 19.98 8.47 16.45
C ALA A 94 20.55 7.09 16.77
N THR A 95 21.11 6.95 17.95
CA THR A 95 21.56 5.68 18.52
C THR A 95 20.91 5.44 19.86
N VAL A 96 20.31 4.27 20.04
CA VAL A 96 19.64 3.86 21.29
C VAL A 96 20.46 2.75 21.95
N ARG A 97 20.66 2.83 23.27
CA ARG A 97 21.43 1.85 24.04
C ARG A 97 20.68 1.39 25.28
N GLY A 98 20.76 0.10 25.58
CA GLY A 98 20.08 -0.51 26.73
C GLY A 98 19.96 -2.03 26.57
N PRO A 99 19.27 -2.72 27.48
CA PRO A 99 18.99 -4.15 27.35
C PRO A 99 18.29 -4.44 26.00
N VAL A 100 18.78 -5.43 25.25
CA VAL A 100 18.29 -5.72 23.89
C VAL A 100 16.77 -6.01 23.87
N ARG A 101 16.22 -6.69 24.89
CA ARG A 101 14.78 -6.85 25.03
C ARG A 101 14.01 -5.52 25.08
N HIS A 102 14.55 -4.51 25.76
CA HIS A 102 13.93 -3.19 25.87
C HIS A 102 14.10 -2.36 24.61
N LEU A 103 15.21 -2.54 23.86
CA LEU A 103 15.38 -1.92 22.55
C LEU A 103 14.30 -2.38 21.57
N LEU A 104 14.04 -3.70 21.55
CA LEU A 104 13.03 -4.30 20.66
C LEU A 104 11.60 -4.04 21.13
N LEU A 105 11.35 -4.09 22.44
CA LEU A 105 10.04 -3.76 23.02
C LEU A 105 9.60 -2.33 22.69
N GLY A 106 10.52 -1.36 22.79
CA GLY A 106 10.22 0.04 22.49
C GLY A 106 10.22 0.40 21.00
N GLU A 107 10.77 -0.47 20.14
CA GLU A 107 11.03 -0.16 18.72
C GLU A 107 9.76 0.30 18.00
N ARG A 108 8.68 -0.50 18.07
CA ARG A 108 7.49 -0.26 17.25
C ARG A 108 6.77 1.02 17.66
N VAL A 109 6.54 1.21 18.96
CA VAL A 109 5.90 2.41 19.52
C VAL A 109 6.70 3.68 19.20
N ALA A 110 8.02 3.63 19.37
CA ALA A 110 8.90 4.76 19.10
C ALA A 110 8.93 5.12 17.59
N LEU A 111 9.09 4.13 16.71
CA LEU A 111 9.10 4.34 15.26
C LEU A 111 7.74 4.84 14.76
N ASN A 112 6.63 4.24 15.20
CA ASN A 112 5.28 4.63 14.81
C ASN A 112 4.97 6.09 15.14
N THR A 113 5.42 6.54 16.32
CA THR A 113 5.20 7.91 16.80
C THR A 113 6.08 8.90 16.05
N LEU A 114 7.37 8.61 15.94
CA LEU A 114 8.34 9.46 15.25
C LEU A 114 8.02 9.61 13.76
N ALA A 115 7.68 8.51 13.07
CA ALA A 115 7.37 8.48 11.65
C ALA A 115 6.19 9.39 11.29
N ARG A 116 5.10 9.30 12.05
CA ARG A 116 3.89 10.13 11.84
C ARG A 116 4.16 11.59 12.18
N CYS A 117 4.80 11.87 13.31
CA CYS A 117 5.15 13.24 13.70
C CYS A 117 6.07 13.92 12.67
N SER A 118 7.08 13.20 12.19
CA SER A 118 8.02 13.63 11.15
C SER A 118 7.33 13.87 9.81
N GLY A 119 6.36 13.02 9.42
CA GLY A 119 5.53 13.22 8.22
C GLY A 119 4.79 14.55 8.25
N ILE A 120 4.13 14.85 9.37
CA ILE A 120 3.38 16.09 9.58
C ILE A 120 4.30 17.31 9.55
N ALA A 121 5.45 17.26 10.24
CA ALA A 121 6.44 18.34 10.21
C ALA A 121 6.96 18.59 8.79
N THR A 122 7.21 17.52 8.04
CA THR A 122 7.67 17.57 6.64
C THR A 122 6.63 18.25 5.74
N LYS A 123 5.37 17.81 5.79
CA LYS A 123 4.29 18.38 4.96
C LYS A 123 3.99 19.83 5.34
N SER A 124 3.99 20.13 6.64
CA SER A 124 3.81 21.49 7.18
C SER A 124 4.89 22.43 6.67
N ASN A 125 6.17 22.03 6.78
CA ASN A 125 7.28 22.85 6.30
C ASN A 125 7.26 23.03 4.77
N ARG A 126 6.91 21.97 4.02
CA ARG A 126 6.78 22.02 2.56
C ARG A 126 5.74 23.06 2.12
N LEU A 127 4.54 23.02 2.72
CA LEU A 127 3.48 23.98 2.38
C LEU A 127 3.82 25.40 2.83
N LEU A 128 4.46 25.56 3.99
CA LEU A 128 4.95 26.85 4.46
C LEU A 128 5.94 27.47 3.46
N ASN A 129 6.92 26.70 2.99
CA ASN A 129 7.89 27.17 2.00
C ASN A 129 7.23 27.54 0.67
N LEU A 130 6.22 26.79 0.24
CA LEU A 130 5.44 27.10 -0.95
C LEU A 130 4.74 28.46 -0.81
N LEU A 131 4.10 28.73 0.34
CA LEU A 131 3.49 30.03 0.62
C LEU A 131 4.51 31.17 0.66
N ARG A 132 5.70 30.94 1.26
CA ARG A 132 6.78 31.94 1.27
C ARG A 132 7.28 32.24 -0.15
N ASN A 133 7.41 31.22 -1.00
CA ASN A 133 7.79 31.38 -2.41
C ASN A 133 6.72 32.13 -3.22
N ALA A 134 5.45 31.97 -2.87
CA ALA A 134 4.33 32.74 -3.43
C ALA A 134 4.25 34.18 -2.87
N GLY A 135 5.18 34.60 -2.01
CA GLY A 135 5.22 35.94 -1.44
C GLY A 135 4.22 36.17 -0.30
N TYR A 136 3.63 35.11 0.27
CA TYR A 136 2.74 35.20 1.42
C TYR A 136 3.53 35.15 2.73
N PRO A 137 3.60 36.25 3.51
CA PRO A 137 4.43 36.31 4.72
C PRO A 137 3.66 35.90 5.99
N ASN A 138 2.35 35.68 5.91
CA ASN A 138 1.50 35.52 7.08
C ASN A 138 1.40 34.04 7.52
N ILE A 139 0.41 33.73 8.35
CA ILE A 139 0.36 32.48 9.14
C ILE A 139 -0.19 31.33 8.28
N LEU A 140 0.50 30.21 8.27
CA LEU A 140 -0.09 28.91 7.96
C LEU A 140 -0.49 28.25 9.27
N ALA A 141 -1.66 27.63 9.31
CA ALA A 141 -2.20 26.96 10.47
C ALA A 141 -2.77 25.56 10.16
N GLY A 142 -2.71 24.67 11.15
CA GLY A 142 -3.40 23.38 11.11
C GLY A 142 -4.88 23.47 11.48
N THR A 143 -5.49 22.33 11.82
CA THR A 143 -6.91 22.27 12.26
C THR A 143 -7.10 21.27 13.39
N ARG A 144 -8.33 21.07 13.86
CA ARG A 144 -8.67 20.02 14.84
C ARG A 144 -9.07 18.68 14.21
N LYS A 145 -8.94 18.52 12.88
CA LYS A 145 -9.21 17.27 12.12
C LYS A 145 -8.06 16.27 12.29
N THR A 146 -7.77 15.96 13.54
CA THR A 146 -6.63 15.17 14.01
C THR A 146 -7.07 13.76 14.40
N THR A 147 -6.17 12.79 14.34
CA THR A 147 -6.46 11.42 14.75
C THR A 147 -6.89 11.37 16.23
N PRO A 148 -8.04 10.76 16.59
CA PRO A 148 -8.46 10.59 17.97
C PRO A 148 -7.37 9.91 18.81
N GLY A 149 -7.09 10.44 20.00
CA GLY A 149 -6.00 9.95 20.87
C GLY A 149 -4.59 10.44 20.51
N PHE A 150 -4.33 10.88 19.28
CA PHE A 150 -2.98 11.22 18.80
C PHE A 150 -2.74 12.72 18.55
N ARG A 151 -3.76 13.57 18.80
CA ARG A 151 -3.74 15.01 18.55
C ARG A 151 -2.48 15.73 19.06
N LEU A 152 -1.98 15.39 20.24
CA LEU A 152 -0.84 16.08 20.85
C LEU A 152 0.42 15.94 19.98
N VAL A 153 0.67 14.74 19.45
CA VAL A 153 1.81 14.45 18.57
C VAL A 153 1.65 15.17 17.23
N GLU A 154 0.45 15.14 16.65
CA GLU A 154 0.19 15.80 15.38
C GLU A 154 0.35 17.33 15.46
N LYS A 155 -0.16 17.95 16.53
CA LYS A 155 0.02 19.39 16.80
C LYS A 155 1.49 19.73 17.06
N TYR A 156 2.21 18.86 17.75
CA TYR A 156 3.65 19.00 17.94
C TYR A 156 4.40 18.99 16.61
N GLY A 157 4.06 18.05 15.71
CA GLY A 157 4.62 17.98 14.36
C GLY A 157 4.41 19.27 13.55
N MET A 158 3.23 19.89 13.63
CA MET A 158 2.95 21.18 12.98
C MET A 158 3.91 22.27 13.49
N LEU A 159 4.07 22.38 14.81
CA LEU A 159 4.95 23.37 15.43
C LEU A 159 6.41 23.16 15.02
N VAL A 160 6.90 21.92 15.04
CA VAL A 160 8.26 21.59 14.57
C VAL A 160 8.44 21.94 13.08
N GLY A 161 7.40 21.74 12.26
CA GLY A 161 7.40 22.15 10.85
C GLY A 161 7.40 23.68 10.62
N GLY A 162 7.26 24.48 11.68
CA GLY A 162 7.25 25.95 11.65
C GLY A 162 5.85 26.56 11.47
N VAL A 163 4.80 25.76 11.59
CA VAL A 163 3.41 26.14 11.31
C VAL A 163 2.62 26.31 12.61
N ASP A 164 1.63 27.19 12.62
CA ASP A 164 0.76 27.39 13.77
C ASP A 164 -0.12 26.14 13.99
N ALA A 165 -0.17 25.64 15.21
CA ALA A 165 -0.97 24.46 15.52
C ALA A 165 -2.48 24.73 15.39
N HIS A 166 -2.91 26.00 15.36
CA HIS A 166 -4.27 26.45 15.63
C HIS A 166 -4.69 26.07 17.06
N ARG A 167 -5.92 26.44 17.48
CA ARG A 167 -6.48 25.98 18.76
C ARG A 167 -6.34 24.46 18.92
N VAL A 168 -5.81 24.03 20.08
CA VAL A 168 -5.54 22.62 20.38
C VAL A 168 -6.84 21.87 20.68
N ASP A 169 -7.76 22.49 21.42
CA ASP A 169 -9.04 21.90 21.80
C ASP A 169 -10.17 22.96 21.80
N LEU A 170 -11.33 22.60 22.35
CA LEU A 170 -12.49 23.49 22.44
C LEU A 170 -12.36 24.55 23.54
N SER A 171 -11.45 24.35 24.50
CA SER A 171 -11.23 25.24 25.65
C SER A 171 -10.23 26.36 25.34
N ALA A 172 -9.35 26.15 24.36
CA ALA A 172 -8.30 27.10 24.00
C ALA A 172 -8.82 28.35 23.25
N MET A 173 -9.87 28.21 22.45
CA MET A 173 -10.48 29.31 21.69
C MET A 173 -11.92 28.98 21.28
N THR A 174 -12.81 29.95 21.38
CA THR A 174 -14.19 29.81 20.92
C THR A 174 -14.25 29.99 19.41
N MET A 175 -14.70 28.98 18.68
CA MET A 175 -14.95 29.05 17.23
C MET A 175 -16.42 28.75 16.99
N LEU A 176 -17.13 29.73 16.47
CA LEU A 176 -18.54 29.67 16.14
C LEU A 176 -18.68 29.26 14.68
N LYS A 177 -19.21 28.05 14.49
CA LYS A 177 -19.54 27.47 13.18
C LYS A 177 -20.99 27.73 12.81
N ASP A 178 -21.35 27.46 11.55
CA ASP A 178 -22.73 27.43 11.01
C ASP A 178 -23.80 26.95 12.01
N ASN A 179 -23.61 25.79 12.62
CA ASN A 179 -24.56 25.17 13.54
C ASN A 179 -24.75 25.97 14.85
N HIS A 180 -23.70 26.65 15.31
CA HIS A 180 -23.79 27.52 16.49
C HIS A 180 -24.60 28.77 16.18
N ILE A 181 -24.40 29.34 14.99
CA ILE A 181 -25.12 30.52 14.52
C ILE A 181 -26.61 30.21 14.40
N VAL A 182 -26.96 29.08 13.77
CA VAL A 182 -28.35 28.60 13.68
C VAL A 182 -28.97 28.41 15.07
N ALA A 183 -28.26 27.77 15.99
CA ALA A 183 -28.77 27.54 17.35
C ALA A 183 -28.93 28.83 18.18
N ALA A 184 -28.07 29.83 17.97
CA ALA A 184 -28.10 31.12 18.66
C ALA A 184 -29.07 32.14 18.01
N GLY A 185 -29.57 31.85 16.81
CA GLY A 185 -30.50 32.66 16.04
C GLY A 185 -29.87 33.82 15.24
N SER A 186 -28.64 34.24 15.57
CA SER A 186 -27.86 35.20 14.76
C SER A 186 -26.38 35.17 15.13
N ILE A 187 -25.52 35.64 14.20
CA ILE A 187 -24.07 35.79 14.43
C ILE A 187 -23.82 36.75 15.59
N THR A 188 -24.49 37.90 15.59
CA THR A 188 -24.35 38.91 16.65
C THR A 188 -24.62 38.33 18.05
N ASN A 189 -25.68 37.53 18.21
CA ASN A 189 -26.02 36.92 19.49
C ASN A 189 -24.97 35.88 19.91
N ALA A 190 -24.53 35.04 18.97
CA ALA A 190 -23.52 34.02 19.23
C ALA A 190 -22.19 34.65 19.68
N VAL A 191 -21.71 35.69 18.98
CA VAL A 191 -20.46 36.39 19.32
C VAL A 191 -20.55 37.07 20.68
N ARG A 192 -21.66 37.76 20.98
CA ARG A 192 -21.85 38.42 22.29
C ARG A 192 -21.88 37.40 23.43
N ALA A 193 -22.56 36.28 23.25
CA ALA A 193 -22.58 35.20 24.24
C ALA A 193 -21.18 34.61 24.44
N ALA A 194 -20.44 34.36 23.36
CA ALA A 194 -19.06 33.87 23.42
C ALA A 194 -18.12 34.85 24.15
N LYS A 195 -18.20 36.15 23.86
CA LYS A 195 -17.43 37.19 24.56
C LYS A 195 -17.80 37.32 26.04
N ALA A 196 -19.09 37.21 26.37
CA ALA A 196 -19.55 37.25 27.75
C ALA A 196 -19.03 36.05 28.57
N ALA A 197 -18.96 34.86 27.96
CA ALA A 197 -18.47 33.64 28.60
C ALA A 197 -16.93 33.56 28.67
N GLY A 198 -16.24 33.88 27.57
CA GLY A 198 -14.78 33.79 27.46
C GLY A 198 -14.02 35.01 28.02
N GLY A 199 -14.73 36.12 28.25
CA GLY A 199 -14.14 37.36 28.73
C GLY A 199 -13.09 37.94 27.77
N PHE A 200 -12.09 38.63 28.34
CA PHE A 200 -11.01 39.25 27.56
C PHE A 200 -9.90 38.27 27.13
N ALA A 201 -9.85 37.07 27.71
CA ALA A 201 -8.73 36.14 27.57
C ALA A 201 -8.91 35.14 26.42
N ILE A 202 -10.15 34.79 26.08
CA ILE A 202 -10.45 33.79 25.05
C ILE A 202 -10.85 34.50 23.77
N LYS A 203 -10.13 34.20 22.68
CA LYS A 203 -10.47 34.70 21.34
C LYS A 203 -11.78 34.07 20.83
N VAL A 204 -12.51 34.84 20.03
CA VAL A 204 -13.72 34.41 19.35
C VAL A 204 -13.49 34.48 17.85
N GLU A 205 -13.56 33.32 17.21
CA GLU A 205 -13.51 33.14 15.77
C GLU A 205 -14.89 32.76 15.23
N VAL A 206 -15.24 33.26 14.04
CA VAL A 206 -16.53 32.96 13.39
C VAL A 206 -16.30 32.47 11.96
N GLU A 207 -16.83 31.29 11.63
CA GLU A 207 -16.88 30.74 10.28
C GLU A 207 -18.02 31.41 9.50
N CYS A 208 -17.67 32.06 8.39
CA CYS A 208 -18.54 32.89 7.58
C CYS A 208 -18.53 32.39 6.13
N GLN A 209 -19.72 32.28 5.53
CA GLN A 209 -19.93 31.84 4.15
C GLN A 209 -20.16 33.01 3.17
N SER A 210 -20.24 34.24 3.69
CA SER A 210 -20.43 35.45 2.89
C SER A 210 -19.71 36.67 3.50
N PHE A 211 -19.56 37.72 2.70
CA PHE A 211 -19.00 38.99 3.16
C PHE A 211 -19.86 39.62 4.25
N GLU A 212 -21.19 39.55 4.10
CA GLU A 212 -22.17 40.11 5.01
C GLU A 212 -22.10 39.45 6.40
N GLU A 213 -21.91 38.14 6.45
CA GLU A 213 -21.71 37.41 7.70
C GLU A 213 -20.41 37.79 8.41
N ALA A 214 -19.32 37.91 7.65
CA ALA A 214 -18.03 38.34 8.20
C ALA A 214 -18.09 39.79 8.73
N ASP A 215 -18.78 40.67 8.01
CA ASP A 215 -19.03 42.04 8.44
C ASP A 215 -19.86 42.12 9.74
N GLU A 216 -20.91 41.32 9.85
CA GLU A 216 -21.70 41.20 11.08
C GLU A 216 -20.85 40.68 12.25
N ALA A 217 -20.03 39.66 12.02
CA ALA A 217 -19.16 39.08 13.03
C ALA A 217 -18.16 40.11 13.60
N ILE A 218 -17.51 40.89 12.73
CA ILE A 218 -16.58 41.97 13.14
C ILE A 218 -17.33 43.07 13.90
N ALA A 219 -18.52 43.45 13.42
CA ALA A 219 -19.36 44.43 14.11
C ALA A 219 -19.72 43.96 15.54
N ALA A 220 -20.04 42.68 15.70
CA ALA A 220 -20.34 42.05 16.98
C ALA A 220 -19.12 41.85 17.89
N GLY A 221 -17.90 41.97 17.36
CA GLY A 221 -16.65 41.94 18.11
C GLY A 221 -15.86 40.64 18.02
N ALA A 222 -16.04 39.85 16.94
CA ALA A 222 -15.18 38.70 16.67
C ALA A 222 -13.70 39.15 16.51
N ASP A 223 -12.78 38.34 17.03
CA ASP A 223 -11.33 38.58 16.92
C ASP A 223 -10.79 38.04 15.59
N ILE A 224 -11.45 37.01 15.04
CA ILE A 224 -11.07 36.34 13.79
C ILE A 224 -12.36 36.04 13.00
N VAL A 225 -12.33 36.27 11.69
CA VAL A 225 -13.35 35.79 10.77
C VAL A 225 -12.72 34.82 9.78
N MET A 226 -13.28 33.63 9.68
CA MET A 226 -12.86 32.58 8.75
C MET A 226 -13.80 32.59 7.54
N LEU A 227 -13.25 32.89 6.37
CA LEU A 227 -13.95 32.80 5.08
C LEU A 227 -13.87 31.34 4.61
N ASP A 228 -14.96 30.58 4.78
CA ASP A 228 -15.00 29.15 4.48
C ASP A 228 -15.55 28.88 3.07
N ASN A 229 -14.83 28.06 2.30
CA ASN A 229 -15.21 27.60 0.95
C ASN A 229 -15.49 28.73 -0.08
N PHE A 230 -14.85 29.89 0.08
CA PHE A 230 -14.85 30.94 -0.95
C PHE A 230 -14.08 30.49 -2.20
N THR A 231 -14.32 31.13 -3.35
CA THR A 231 -13.43 31.01 -4.51
C THR A 231 -12.16 31.83 -4.30
N PRO A 232 -11.05 31.55 -5.03
CA PRO A 232 -9.82 32.35 -4.95
C PRO A 232 -10.08 33.85 -5.18
N GLU A 233 -10.88 34.21 -6.18
CA GLU A 233 -11.21 35.60 -6.49
C GLU A 233 -12.13 36.19 -5.41
N GLY A 234 -13.10 35.41 -4.94
CA GLY A 234 -14.06 35.84 -3.93
C GLY A 234 -13.39 36.15 -2.59
N VAL A 235 -12.47 35.29 -2.14
CA VAL A 235 -11.77 35.50 -0.86
C VAL A 235 -10.89 36.74 -0.88
N GLN A 236 -10.20 37.01 -1.99
CA GLN A 236 -9.32 38.18 -2.12
C GLN A 236 -10.13 39.48 -2.08
N VAL A 237 -11.26 39.53 -2.78
CA VAL A 237 -12.17 40.68 -2.77
C VAL A 237 -12.75 40.88 -1.37
N ALA A 238 -13.30 39.83 -0.77
CA ALA A 238 -13.91 39.90 0.55
C ALA A 238 -12.90 40.34 1.63
N ALA A 239 -11.71 39.73 1.66
CA ALA A 239 -10.66 40.09 2.62
C ALA A 239 -10.24 41.55 2.49
N LYS A 240 -9.99 42.02 1.26
CA LYS A 240 -9.63 43.41 0.97
C LYS A 240 -10.74 44.37 1.44
N ASP A 241 -11.98 44.09 1.08
CA ASP A 241 -13.10 44.98 1.39
C ASP A 241 -13.40 45.02 2.90
N LEU A 242 -13.23 43.90 3.61
CA LEU A 242 -13.32 43.86 5.08
C LEU A 242 -12.22 44.71 5.72
N LYS A 243 -10.98 44.59 5.25
CA LYS A 243 -9.84 45.39 5.75
C LYS A 243 -10.01 46.88 5.44
N ASP A 244 -10.50 47.23 4.24
CA ASP A 244 -10.77 48.61 3.85
C ASP A 244 -11.88 49.22 4.72
N LYS A 245 -12.99 48.49 4.92
CA LYS A 245 -14.13 48.93 5.73
C LYS A 245 -13.78 49.12 7.21
N TRP A 246 -13.00 48.20 7.78
CA TRP A 246 -12.75 48.13 9.23
C TRP A 246 -11.35 48.55 9.69
N GLY A 247 -10.41 48.89 8.79
CA GLY A 247 -9.01 49.03 9.24
C GLY A 247 -7.97 49.73 8.36
N ARG A 248 -8.27 50.23 7.15
CA ARG A 248 -7.27 50.99 6.35
C ARG A 248 -7.38 52.52 6.40
N GLY A 249 -8.36 53.11 7.10
CA GLY A 249 -8.52 54.58 7.09
C GLY A 249 -9.40 55.21 8.17
N THR A 250 -9.93 54.45 9.14
CA THR A 250 -10.76 54.98 10.23
C THR A 250 -10.04 54.73 11.55
N GLY A 251 -9.80 55.78 12.34
CA GLY A 251 -8.98 55.77 13.56
C GLY A 251 -9.47 54.89 14.71
N ASP A 252 -10.55 54.14 14.52
CA ASP A 252 -11.17 53.21 15.47
C ASP A 252 -10.91 51.75 15.06
N ARG A 253 -9.63 51.39 14.84
CA ARG A 253 -9.24 50.05 14.37
C ARG A 253 -9.70 48.98 15.36
N LYS A 254 -10.82 48.30 15.07
CA LYS A 254 -11.08 46.99 15.66
C LYS A 254 -10.04 46.04 15.08
N HIS A 255 -9.11 45.58 15.92
CA HIS A 255 -8.12 44.59 15.50
C HIS A 255 -8.82 43.24 15.31
N PHE A 256 -8.95 42.80 14.06
CA PHE A 256 -9.43 41.46 13.70
C PHE A 256 -8.49 40.82 12.67
N LEU A 257 -8.52 39.49 12.61
CA LEU A 257 -7.80 38.68 11.62
C LEU A 257 -8.77 38.06 10.62
N VAL A 258 -8.32 37.92 9.38
CA VAL A 258 -9.01 37.20 8.32
C VAL A 258 -8.30 35.88 8.11
N GLU A 259 -9.04 34.79 8.27
CA GLU A 259 -8.62 33.43 7.98
C GLU A 259 -9.30 32.93 6.70
N VAL A 260 -8.59 32.19 5.87
CA VAL A 260 -9.17 31.40 4.77
C VAL A 260 -9.00 29.91 5.05
N SER A 261 -10.08 29.16 4.82
CA SER A 261 -10.11 27.71 4.98
C SER A 261 -11.03 27.05 3.94
N GLY A 262 -11.00 25.71 3.90
CA GLY A 262 -11.82 24.89 3.00
C GLY A 262 -11.08 24.40 1.75
N GLY A 263 -10.83 23.08 1.68
CA GLY A 263 -10.27 22.43 0.48
C GLY A 263 -8.85 22.85 0.05
N LEU A 264 -8.11 23.58 0.89
CA LEU A 264 -6.78 24.09 0.56
C LEU A 264 -5.72 22.99 0.61
N THR A 265 -4.91 22.89 -0.43
CA THR A 265 -3.84 21.91 -0.62
C THR A 265 -2.61 22.57 -1.24
N GLU A 266 -1.49 21.86 -1.32
CA GLU A 266 -0.28 22.35 -2.00
C GLU A 266 -0.49 22.68 -3.49
N HIS A 267 -1.54 22.16 -4.12
CA HIS A 267 -1.82 22.38 -5.54
C HIS A 267 -2.65 23.64 -5.82
N ASN A 268 -3.37 24.16 -4.83
CA ASN A 268 -4.31 25.27 -5.04
C ASN A 268 -4.07 26.50 -4.13
N VAL A 269 -3.36 26.35 -3.01
CA VAL A 269 -3.30 27.37 -1.96
C VAL A 269 -2.74 28.72 -2.44
N GLU A 270 -1.82 28.73 -3.41
CA GLU A 270 -1.19 29.96 -3.93
C GLU A 270 -2.22 30.94 -4.50
N LYS A 271 -3.32 30.43 -5.07
CA LYS A 271 -4.36 31.28 -5.66
C LYS A 271 -5.21 31.97 -4.59
N TYR A 272 -5.28 31.40 -3.39
CA TYR A 272 -6.13 31.90 -2.31
C TYR A 272 -5.46 32.98 -1.48
N VAL A 273 -4.13 33.13 -1.55
CA VAL A 273 -3.40 34.04 -0.67
C VAL A 273 -3.22 35.43 -1.26
N CYS A 274 -3.42 36.45 -0.42
CA CYS A 274 -3.09 37.84 -0.71
C CYS A 274 -2.67 38.55 0.58
N GLY A 275 -2.21 39.80 0.47
CA GLY A 275 -1.73 40.59 1.63
C GLY A 275 -2.79 40.90 2.69
N ASP A 276 -4.08 40.72 2.38
CA ASP A 276 -5.21 40.98 3.28
C ASP A 276 -5.68 39.77 4.09
N ILE A 277 -5.12 38.59 3.80
CA ILE A 277 -5.43 37.34 4.51
C ILE A 277 -4.35 37.08 5.54
N ASP A 278 -4.69 37.07 6.82
CA ASP A 278 -3.72 36.91 7.91
C ASP A 278 -3.39 35.44 8.22
N ILE A 279 -4.35 34.55 8.00
CA ILE A 279 -4.22 33.13 8.31
C ILE A 279 -4.72 32.29 7.14
N VAL A 280 -3.96 31.28 6.77
CA VAL A 280 -4.40 30.16 5.92
C VAL A 280 -4.45 28.93 6.80
N SER A 281 -5.60 28.27 6.91
CA SER A 281 -5.68 26.99 7.62
C SER A 281 -6.05 25.84 6.71
N THR A 282 -5.42 24.69 6.94
CA THR A 282 -5.75 23.47 6.20
C THR A 282 -5.48 22.21 7.01
N SER A 283 -6.31 21.18 6.78
CA SER A 283 -6.02 19.84 7.30
C SER A 283 -5.02 19.07 6.44
N SER A 284 -4.71 19.51 5.21
CA SER A 284 -3.82 18.77 4.30
C SER A 284 -2.37 18.65 4.78
N ILE A 285 -1.98 19.42 5.80
CA ILE A 285 -0.65 19.35 6.42
C ILE A 285 -0.55 18.29 7.51
N HIS A 286 -1.66 17.68 7.93
CA HIS A 286 -1.66 16.69 9.02
C HIS A 286 -2.61 15.50 8.84
N GLN A 287 -3.74 15.70 8.17
CA GLN A 287 -4.70 14.63 7.88
C GLN A 287 -4.27 13.86 6.63
N GLY A 288 -4.10 12.54 6.74
CA GLY A 288 -3.75 11.68 5.61
C GLY A 288 -2.34 11.93 5.05
N VAL A 289 -1.43 12.45 5.87
CA VAL A 289 -0.05 12.76 5.44
C VAL A 289 0.82 11.50 5.43
N PRO A 290 1.60 11.24 4.38
CA PRO A 290 2.58 10.15 4.35
C PRO A 290 3.55 10.24 5.52
N HIS A 291 3.85 9.10 6.14
CA HIS A 291 4.85 9.03 7.20
C HIS A 291 6.26 9.09 6.64
N VAL A 292 7.22 9.50 7.47
CA VAL A 292 8.65 9.39 7.14
C VAL A 292 9.12 7.99 7.56
N ASP A 293 9.74 7.25 6.64
CA ASP A 293 10.21 5.89 6.89
C ASP A 293 11.46 5.91 7.77
N PHE A 294 11.37 5.26 8.93
CA PHE A 294 12.50 5.03 9.84
C PHE A 294 12.60 3.53 10.15
N SER A 295 13.83 3.06 10.36
CA SER A 295 14.07 1.72 10.91
C SER A 295 15.02 1.79 12.09
N LEU A 296 14.86 0.89 13.06
CA LEU A 296 15.80 0.73 14.17
C LEU A 296 16.56 -0.58 13.96
N LYS A 297 17.90 -0.52 13.90
CA LYS A 297 18.74 -1.69 13.58
C LYS A 297 19.71 -1.99 14.72
N ILE A 298 19.57 -3.15 15.36
CA ILE A 298 20.53 -3.63 16.36
C ILE A 298 21.93 -3.76 15.72
N VAL A 299 22.94 -3.23 16.40
CA VAL A 299 24.34 -3.40 16.03
C VAL A 299 24.81 -4.75 16.56
N PRO A 300 25.31 -5.66 15.70
CA PRO A 300 25.86 -6.93 16.16
C PRO A 300 27.03 -6.67 17.12
N GLN A 301 27.00 -7.29 18.30
CA GLN A 301 28.17 -7.29 19.16
C GLN A 301 29.27 -8.10 18.47
N SER A 302 30.43 -7.48 18.23
CA SER A 302 31.63 -8.25 17.90
C SER A 302 31.90 -9.20 19.06
N LYS A 303 32.06 -10.50 18.77
CA LYS A 303 32.48 -11.48 19.78
C LYS A 303 33.73 -10.93 20.47
N LYS A 304 33.64 -10.63 21.77
CA LYS A 304 34.83 -10.46 22.60
C LYS A 304 35.46 -11.83 22.70
N ASP A 305 36.54 -12.03 21.94
CA ASP A 305 37.47 -13.12 22.16
C ASP A 305 37.98 -13.04 23.60
N SER A 306 37.68 -14.07 24.37
CA SER A 306 38.32 -14.35 25.65
C SER A 306 39.73 -14.90 25.38
N GLY A 307 40.73 -14.00 25.31
CA GLY A 307 42.17 -14.31 25.24
C GLY A 307 42.61 -14.91 23.89
N GLU A 308 43.60 -14.40 23.16
CA GLU A 308 44.88 -13.83 23.57
C GLU A 308 45.33 -12.66 22.66
N THR A 309 46.02 -11.71 23.29
CA THR A 309 46.87 -10.61 22.77
C THR A 309 47.82 -11.01 21.62
N SER A 310 48.28 -10.17 20.69
CA SER A 310 48.14 -8.75 20.38
C SER A 310 49.07 -8.40 19.19
N VAL A 311 48.77 -7.30 18.47
CA VAL A 311 49.66 -6.43 17.64
C VAL A 311 50.42 -7.06 16.45
N LEU A 312 50.59 -6.45 15.27
CA LEU A 312 50.60 -5.04 14.88
C LEU A 312 50.45 -4.98 13.34
N ALA A 313 49.84 -3.89 12.87
CA ALA A 313 49.67 -3.52 11.47
C ALA A 313 50.99 -3.33 10.68
N ALA A 314 50.96 -3.51 9.35
CA ALA A 314 51.23 -2.46 8.35
C ALA A 314 51.68 -2.99 6.97
N LEU A 315 50.98 -2.48 5.94
CA LEU A 315 51.40 -2.20 4.56
C LEU A 315 51.64 -3.32 3.51
N VAL A 316 50.74 -3.29 2.51
CA VAL A 316 51.01 -3.26 1.04
C VAL A 316 51.52 -4.55 0.38
N THR A 317 50.68 -5.23 -0.41
CA THR A 317 50.76 -5.19 -1.90
C THR A 317 49.58 -5.93 -2.54
N LEU A 318 49.27 -5.45 -3.74
CA LEU A 318 48.24 -5.86 -4.69
C LEU A 318 48.19 -7.35 -5.03
N SER A 319 47.00 -7.72 -5.54
CA SER A 319 46.71 -8.64 -6.64
C SER A 319 46.31 -10.09 -6.34
N SER A 320 45.11 -10.37 -6.88
CA SER A 320 44.61 -11.61 -7.49
C SER A 320 44.15 -12.79 -6.62
N ALA A 321 42.84 -13.01 -6.74
CA ALA A 321 42.14 -14.27 -7.00
C ALA A 321 41.79 -15.21 -5.81
N GLN A 322 40.46 -15.32 -5.61
CA GLN A 322 39.64 -16.51 -5.28
C GLN A 322 39.93 -17.25 -3.97
N ASP A 323 38.96 -17.64 -3.13
CA ASP A 323 37.50 -17.65 -3.20
C ASP A 323 36.98 -17.51 -1.75
N ASN A 324 35.80 -16.89 -1.60
CA ASN A 324 35.09 -16.73 -0.34
C ASN A 324 33.88 -17.67 -0.34
N GLN A 325 33.65 -18.43 0.74
CA GLN A 325 32.39 -19.18 0.93
C GLN A 325 31.60 -18.70 2.16
N THR A 326 30.30 -18.61 1.91
CA THR A 326 29.14 -18.07 2.64
C THR A 326 28.40 -19.13 3.47
N ILE A 327 27.52 -18.71 4.41
CA ILE A 327 26.39 -19.53 4.95
C ILE A 327 25.11 -18.69 5.06
N GLN A 328 23.94 -19.34 4.88
CA GLN A 328 22.85 -19.01 3.96
C GLN A 328 21.44 -19.16 4.59
N GLY A 329 20.43 -18.43 4.05
CA GLY A 329 18.98 -18.61 4.22
C GLY A 329 18.22 -17.27 4.41
N GLY A 330 17.45 -16.70 3.48
CA GLY A 330 16.95 -17.18 2.18
C GLY A 330 17.51 -16.43 0.96
N GLN A 331 17.50 -17.12 -0.18
CA GLN A 331 18.20 -16.71 -1.41
C GLN A 331 17.54 -15.56 -2.19
N TYR A 332 16.40 -15.02 -1.73
CA TYR A 332 15.57 -14.07 -2.48
C TYR A 332 15.46 -12.70 -1.79
N THR A 333 15.61 -11.62 -2.56
CA THR A 333 15.51 -10.22 -2.11
C THR A 333 14.37 -9.51 -2.83
N LEU A 334 13.49 -8.82 -2.10
CA LEU A 334 12.40 -8.03 -2.68
C LEU A 334 12.97 -6.91 -3.56
N THR A 335 12.54 -6.84 -4.83
CA THR A 335 12.94 -5.76 -5.76
C THR A 335 11.77 -4.85 -6.10
N ASP A 336 10.57 -5.40 -6.24
CA ASP A 336 9.39 -4.64 -6.61
C ASP A 336 8.22 -4.98 -5.68
N ASP A 337 7.66 -3.96 -5.05
CA ASP A 337 6.45 -4.05 -4.22
C ASP A 337 5.31 -3.31 -4.91
N LEU A 338 4.46 -4.07 -5.59
CA LEU A 338 3.31 -3.59 -6.35
C LEU A 338 2.03 -3.71 -5.51
N SER A 339 2.10 -3.48 -4.20
CA SER A 339 0.93 -3.52 -3.32
C SER A 339 0.17 -2.19 -3.27
N TYR A 340 -1.14 -2.31 -3.08
CA TYR A 340 -2.05 -1.19 -2.81
C TYR A 340 -1.83 0.04 -3.71
N GLU A 341 -1.44 1.20 -3.16
CA GLU A 341 -1.21 2.46 -3.89
C GLU A 341 -0.12 2.37 -4.97
N ASN A 342 0.81 1.42 -4.84
CA ASN A 342 1.85 1.23 -5.86
C ASN A 342 1.32 0.50 -7.10
N PHE A 343 0.23 -0.26 -6.97
CA PHE A 343 -0.26 -1.18 -8.00
C PHE A 343 -0.54 -0.45 -9.32
N PHE A 344 -1.55 0.43 -9.42
CA PHE A 344 -1.90 1.05 -10.71
C PHE A 344 -0.82 1.95 -11.29
N SER A 345 0.12 2.43 -10.47
CA SER A 345 1.26 3.21 -10.96
C SER A 345 2.28 2.37 -11.73
N ALA A 346 2.34 1.07 -11.44
CA ALA A 346 3.26 0.11 -12.03
C ALA A 346 2.74 -0.57 -13.30
N PHE A 347 1.49 -0.31 -13.70
CA PHE A 347 0.87 -0.93 -14.88
C PHE A 347 0.43 0.13 -15.91
N ASP A 348 0.46 -0.27 -17.18
CA ASP A 348 -0.16 0.42 -18.30
C ASP A 348 -1.53 -0.21 -18.59
N PHE A 349 -2.50 0.63 -18.97
CA PHE A 349 -3.85 0.18 -19.34
C PHE A 349 -3.88 -0.07 -20.85
N PHE A 350 -3.99 -1.34 -21.25
CA PHE A 350 -4.18 -1.70 -22.64
C PHE A 350 -5.61 -1.35 -23.07
N ASN A 351 -5.76 -0.64 -24.19
CA ASN A 351 -7.06 -0.23 -24.74
C ASN A 351 -7.22 -0.59 -26.21
N GLY A 352 -6.42 -1.54 -26.71
CA GLY A 352 -6.48 -2.03 -28.07
C GLY A 352 -7.53 -3.13 -28.26
N THR A 353 -7.64 -3.62 -29.48
CA THR A 353 -8.45 -4.82 -29.79
C THR A 353 -7.83 -6.04 -29.13
N ASP A 354 -8.68 -6.92 -28.58
CA ASP A 354 -8.23 -8.16 -27.98
C ASP A 354 -7.50 -9.06 -29.00
N PRO A 355 -6.24 -9.47 -28.74
CA PRO A 355 -5.47 -10.32 -29.66
C PRO A 355 -6.08 -11.70 -29.91
N THR A 356 -6.89 -12.20 -28.97
CA THR A 356 -7.54 -13.51 -29.03
C THR A 356 -8.96 -13.42 -29.60
N LYS A 357 -9.35 -12.24 -30.11
CA LYS A 357 -10.68 -11.95 -30.67
C LYS A 357 -11.82 -12.08 -29.65
N GLY A 358 -11.53 -11.75 -28.39
CA GLY A 358 -12.52 -11.64 -27.34
C GLY A 358 -13.63 -10.62 -27.64
N PHE A 359 -14.82 -10.90 -27.13
CA PHE A 359 -15.99 -10.03 -27.09
C PHE A 359 -15.90 -9.04 -25.92
N VAL A 360 -14.82 -8.26 -25.92
CA VAL A 360 -14.43 -7.35 -24.84
C VAL A 360 -14.03 -5.98 -25.41
N GLN A 361 -14.21 -4.94 -24.59
CA GLN A 361 -13.74 -3.58 -24.86
C GLN A 361 -12.81 -3.16 -23.73
N TYR A 362 -11.49 -3.26 -23.92
CA TYR A 362 -10.55 -2.83 -22.89
C TYR A 362 -10.52 -1.30 -22.77
N GLN A 363 -10.75 -0.81 -21.56
CA GLN A 363 -10.84 0.62 -21.27
C GLN A 363 -9.45 1.20 -20.98
N ASN A 364 -9.20 2.42 -21.46
CA ASN A 364 -8.07 3.20 -20.96
C ASN A 364 -8.29 3.59 -19.48
N ARG A 365 -7.25 4.11 -18.84
CA ARG A 365 -7.28 4.46 -17.42
C ARG A 365 -8.41 5.42 -17.03
N ASP A 366 -8.61 6.50 -17.78
CA ASP A 366 -9.58 7.53 -17.43
C ASP A 366 -11.02 7.00 -17.56
N ASP A 367 -11.28 6.23 -18.62
CA ASP A 367 -12.58 5.59 -18.83
C ASP A 367 -12.85 4.48 -17.81
N ALA A 368 -11.84 3.69 -17.45
CA ALA A 368 -11.95 2.67 -16.40
C ALA A 368 -12.28 3.28 -15.04
N ILE A 369 -11.65 4.40 -14.67
CA ILE A 369 -11.95 5.15 -13.44
C ILE A 369 -13.38 5.70 -13.49
N LYS A 370 -13.75 6.36 -14.60
CA LYS A 370 -15.08 6.97 -14.77
C LYS A 370 -16.21 5.94 -14.70
N GLN A 371 -15.97 4.74 -15.21
CA GLN A 371 -16.92 3.63 -15.20
C GLN A 371 -16.88 2.80 -13.90
N GLY A 372 -15.96 3.11 -12.97
CA GLY A 372 -15.82 2.36 -11.72
C GLY A 372 -15.27 0.95 -11.92
N LEU A 373 -14.53 0.69 -13.00
CA LEU A 373 -13.91 -0.60 -13.30
C LEU A 373 -12.60 -0.81 -12.54
N VAL A 374 -12.00 0.26 -12.00
CA VAL A 374 -10.81 0.18 -11.16
C VAL A 374 -10.94 1.07 -9.93
N GLY A 375 -10.32 0.67 -8.83
CA GLY A 375 -10.29 1.46 -7.61
C GLY A 375 -9.41 0.89 -6.51
N TYR A 376 -9.15 1.69 -5.49
CA TYR A 376 -8.53 1.25 -4.24
C TYR A 376 -9.60 0.88 -3.24
N LEU A 377 -9.46 -0.27 -2.57
CA LEU A 377 -10.32 -0.70 -1.49
C LEU A 377 -9.62 -0.40 -0.16
N GLU A 378 -10.08 0.65 0.51
CA GLU A 378 -9.45 1.18 1.72
C GLU A 378 -9.48 0.21 2.91
N ASP A 379 -10.60 -0.51 3.08
CA ASP A 379 -10.83 -1.39 4.22
C ASP A 379 -9.87 -2.58 4.24
N THR A 380 -9.56 -3.12 3.05
CA THR A 380 -8.69 -4.29 2.88
C THR A 380 -7.28 -3.92 2.42
N LYS A 381 -7.03 -2.65 2.07
CA LYS A 381 -5.77 -2.19 1.45
C LYS A 381 -5.40 -3.00 0.22
N SER A 382 -6.37 -3.17 -0.68
CA SER A 382 -6.22 -3.89 -1.94
C SER A 382 -6.68 -3.03 -3.13
N VAL A 383 -6.54 -3.55 -4.35
CA VAL A 383 -7.10 -2.94 -5.56
C VAL A 383 -8.24 -3.76 -6.13
N TYR A 384 -9.22 -3.07 -6.67
CA TYR A 384 -10.34 -3.63 -7.43
C TYR A 384 -10.09 -3.48 -8.93
N ILE A 385 -10.27 -4.55 -9.71
CA ILE A 385 -10.20 -4.56 -11.17
C ILE A 385 -11.40 -5.35 -11.69
N GLY A 386 -12.44 -4.66 -12.15
CA GLY A 386 -13.70 -5.25 -12.55
C GLY A 386 -14.01 -5.12 -14.04
N VAL A 387 -15.23 -5.55 -14.36
CA VAL A 387 -15.85 -5.47 -15.69
C VAL A 387 -17.19 -4.75 -15.57
N ASP A 388 -17.68 -4.20 -16.68
CA ASP A 388 -19.08 -3.76 -16.70
C ASP A 388 -19.99 -4.97 -16.56
N TYR A 389 -20.93 -4.91 -15.62
CA TYR A 389 -21.96 -5.94 -15.39
C TYR A 389 -23.38 -5.37 -15.49
N THR A 390 -23.53 -4.20 -16.13
CA THR A 390 -24.82 -3.52 -16.24
C THR A 390 -25.27 -3.30 -17.68
N THR A 391 -24.34 -3.12 -18.62
CA THR A 391 -24.64 -2.70 -19.98
C THR A 391 -24.74 -3.88 -20.94
N LYS A 392 -25.76 -3.82 -21.80
CA LYS A 392 -25.90 -4.70 -22.96
C LYS A 392 -25.30 -4.01 -24.18
N ASP A 393 -24.11 -4.42 -24.59
CA ASP A 393 -23.39 -3.83 -25.72
C ASP A 393 -23.09 -4.90 -26.78
N SER A 394 -23.46 -4.62 -28.03
CA SER A 394 -23.17 -5.47 -29.18
C SER A 394 -21.70 -5.50 -29.59
N SER A 395 -20.88 -4.63 -29.02
CA SER A 395 -19.47 -4.43 -29.38
C SER A 395 -18.50 -5.14 -28.42
N GLY A 396 -19.01 -5.79 -27.38
CA GLY A 396 -18.22 -6.44 -26.34
C GLY A 396 -18.42 -5.83 -24.96
N ARG A 397 -18.03 -6.55 -23.90
CA ARG A 397 -18.15 -6.08 -22.52
C ARG A 397 -16.98 -5.18 -22.14
N ALA A 398 -17.24 -4.05 -21.50
CA ALA A 398 -16.16 -3.20 -20.99
C ALA A 398 -15.38 -3.93 -19.89
N SER A 399 -14.05 -3.94 -20.00
CA SER A 399 -13.14 -4.63 -19.07
C SER A 399 -11.80 -3.89 -19.01
N VAL A 400 -10.89 -4.37 -18.18
CA VAL A 400 -9.57 -3.79 -17.97
C VAL A 400 -8.51 -4.86 -18.23
N ARG A 401 -7.50 -4.50 -19.02
CA ARG A 401 -6.26 -5.25 -19.17
C ARG A 401 -5.09 -4.39 -18.73
N LEU A 402 -4.34 -4.88 -17.77
CA LEU A 402 -3.19 -4.20 -17.19
C LEU A 402 -1.93 -4.95 -17.58
N GLU A 403 -0.90 -4.22 -18.02
CA GLU A 403 0.42 -4.78 -18.33
C GLU A 403 1.48 -4.06 -17.50
N SER A 404 2.35 -4.79 -16.81
CA SER A 404 3.38 -4.16 -15.98
C SER A 404 4.31 -3.30 -16.84
N LYS A 405 4.76 -2.18 -16.28
CA LYS A 405 5.74 -1.30 -16.93
C LYS A 405 7.12 -1.98 -16.97
N ASN A 406 7.48 -2.61 -15.86
CA ASN A 406 8.70 -3.40 -15.73
C ASN A 406 8.51 -4.76 -16.41
N SER A 407 9.62 -5.27 -16.94
CA SER A 407 9.75 -6.63 -17.46
C SER A 407 10.64 -7.43 -16.52
N TYR A 408 10.28 -8.69 -16.31
CA TYR A 408 10.91 -9.58 -15.34
C TYR A 408 11.57 -10.76 -16.03
N ASN A 409 12.65 -11.24 -15.42
CA ASN A 409 13.35 -12.47 -15.81
C ASN A 409 13.28 -13.47 -14.64
N GLN A 410 14.28 -14.31 -14.43
CA GLN A 410 14.29 -15.30 -13.34
C GLN A 410 14.13 -14.64 -11.96
N GLY A 411 13.24 -15.17 -11.12
CA GLY A 411 12.91 -14.61 -9.81
C GLY A 411 11.76 -15.36 -9.14
N LEU A 412 11.17 -14.73 -8.14
CA LEU A 412 10.03 -15.25 -7.40
C LEU A 412 8.93 -14.18 -7.35
N LEU A 413 7.76 -14.49 -7.91
CA LEU A 413 6.56 -13.67 -7.82
C LEU A 413 5.67 -14.20 -6.69
N ILE A 414 5.22 -13.31 -5.80
CA ILE A 414 4.17 -13.56 -4.82
C ILE A 414 2.98 -12.69 -5.17
N ALA A 415 1.82 -13.30 -5.41
CA ALA A 415 0.56 -12.63 -5.71
C ALA A 415 -0.47 -12.93 -4.62
N ASP A 416 -0.80 -11.92 -3.81
CA ASP A 416 -1.80 -12.02 -2.75
C ASP A 416 -3.17 -11.57 -3.30
N ILE A 417 -4.05 -12.53 -3.55
CA ILE A 417 -5.34 -12.31 -4.22
C ILE A 417 -6.47 -12.67 -3.25
N ARG A 418 -7.41 -11.74 -3.07
CA ARG A 418 -8.60 -11.92 -2.20
C ARG A 418 -9.82 -12.37 -2.97
N HIS A 419 -9.94 -11.93 -4.22
CA HIS A 419 -11.02 -12.28 -5.11
C HIS A 419 -10.50 -12.36 -6.55
N MET A 420 -11.03 -13.28 -7.35
CA MET A 420 -10.82 -13.35 -8.80
C MET A 420 -12.18 -13.50 -9.50
N PRO A 421 -12.30 -13.28 -10.83
CA PRO A 421 -13.56 -13.48 -11.51
C PRO A 421 -14.16 -14.86 -11.21
N ALA A 422 -15.43 -14.92 -10.82
CA ALA A 422 -16.10 -16.17 -10.51
C ALA A 422 -16.21 -17.08 -11.74
N SER A 423 -16.43 -18.38 -11.51
CA SER A 423 -16.60 -19.38 -12.55
C SER A 423 -17.95 -19.19 -13.27
N VAL A 424 -17.96 -18.32 -14.29
CA VAL A 424 -19.16 -17.89 -15.01
C VAL A 424 -18.97 -18.11 -16.51
N CYS A 425 -19.97 -18.72 -17.15
CA CYS A 425 -19.98 -18.92 -18.60
C CYS A 425 -19.66 -17.62 -19.36
N GLY A 426 -18.68 -17.69 -20.25
CA GLY A 426 -18.28 -16.61 -21.13
C GLY A 426 -17.08 -15.82 -20.67
N THR A 427 -16.64 -15.94 -19.41
CA THR A 427 -15.40 -15.30 -18.92
C THR A 427 -14.16 -16.09 -19.37
N TRP A 428 -13.05 -15.38 -19.57
CA TRP A 428 -11.70 -15.92 -19.62
C TRP A 428 -10.84 -15.05 -18.70
N LEU A 429 -10.57 -15.53 -17.49
CA LEU A 429 -9.75 -14.81 -16.52
C LEU A 429 -8.32 -15.31 -16.60
N ALA A 430 -7.37 -14.37 -16.57
CA ALA A 430 -5.97 -14.74 -16.57
C ALA A 430 -5.11 -13.77 -15.74
N MET A 431 -4.16 -14.35 -15.00
CA MET A 431 -2.96 -13.68 -14.50
C MET A 431 -1.76 -14.42 -15.07
N TRP A 432 -1.02 -13.75 -15.94
CA TRP A 432 -0.02 -14.39 -16.79
C TRP A 432 1.15 -13.45 -17.05
N MET A 433 2.19 -13.94 -17.72
CA MET A 433 3.35 -13.15 -18.07
C MET A 433 3.74 -13.32 -19.54
N LEU A 434 3.96 -12.22 -20.24
CA LEU A 434 4.26 -12.21 -21.69
C LEU A 434 5.53 -11.45 -22.02
N SER A 435 6.33 -11.99 -22.94
CA SER A 435 7.54 -11.31 -23.40
C SER A 435 7.25 -9.98 -24.08
N SER A 436 7.95 -8.96 -23.59
CA SER A 436 7.96 -7.62 -24.18
C SER A 436 9.08 -7.43 -25.22
N SER A 437 10.08 -8.32 -25.24
CA SER A 437 11.27 -8.18 -26.10
C SER A 437 11.23 -9.06 -27.35
N ALA A 438 10.24 -9.95 -27.50
CA ALA A 438 10.07 -10.79 -28.68
C ALA A 438 8.61 -10.97 -29.07
N ARG A 439 8.36 -11.16 -30.37
CA ARG A 439 7.02 -11.49 -30.87
C ARG A 439 6.60 -12.87 -30.37
N TRP A 440 5.42 -12.95 -29.75
CA TRP A 440 4.82 -14.20 -29.33
C TRP A 440 4.81 -15.26 -30.46
N PRO A 441 5.18 -16.52 -30.19
CA PRO A 441 5.55 -17.10 -28.87
C PRO A 441 7.07 -17.11 -28.57
N ASN A 442 7.90 -16.38 -29.35
CA ASN A 442 9.36 -16.57 -29.35
C ASN A 442 10.11 -16.06 -28.11
N GLY A 443 9.44 -15.30 -27.24
CA GLY A 443 10.00 -14.87 -25.94
C GLY A 443 9.33 -15.54 -24.74
N GLY A 444 8.40 -16.46 -25.00
CA GLY A 444 7.69 -17.21 -23.98
C GLY A 444 6.46 -16.50 -23.42
N GLU A 445 5.58 -17.33 -22.86
CA GLU A 445 4.40 -16.95 -22.06
C GLU A 445 4.31 -17.88 -20.85
N ILE A 446 4.02 -17.34 -19.67
CA ILE A 446 3.82 -18.10 -18.43
C ILE A 446 2.43 -17.76 -17.90
N ASP A 447 1.51 -18.70 -18.01
CA ASP A 447 0.16 -18.59 -17.44
C ASP A 447 0.18 -19.16 -16.03
N ILE A 448 0.00 -18.27 -15.04
CA ILE A 448 0.06 -18.61 -13.62
C ILE A 448 -1.33 -18.99 -13.13
N ILE A 449 -2.32 -18.16 -13.53
CA ILE A 449 -3.74 -18.40 -13.29
C ILE A 449 -4.45 -18.29 -14.62
N GLU A 450 -5.14 -19.35 -15.04
CA GLU A 450 -5.89 -19.36 -16.30
C GLU A 450 -7.06 -20.35 -16.28
N GLY A 451 -8.17 -19.92 -16.87
CA GLY A 451 -9.30 -20.77 -17.19
C GLY A 451 -10.40 -20.03 -17.96
N VAL A 452 -11.37 -20.79 -18.45
CA VAL A 452 -12.47 -20.27 -19.27
C VAL A 452 -13.82 -20.74 -18.75
N ASN A 453 -14.86 -19.97 -19.06
CA ASN A 453 -16.24 -20.31 -18.77
C ASN A 453 -16.45 -20.64 -17.27
N ASP A 454 -17.09 -21.76 -16.97
CA ASP A 454 -17.41 -22.20 -15.61
C ASP A 454 -16.40 -23.20 -15.03
N TYR A 455 -15.14 -23.15 -15.49
CA TYR A 455 -14.06 -23.94 -14.90
C TYR A 455 -13.88 -23.59 -13.42
N ASP A 456 -13.56 -24.60 -12.63
CA ASP A 456 -13.44 -24.54 -11.16
C ASP A 456 -12.02 -24.88 -10.65
N SER A 457 -11.12 -25.27 -11.55
CA SER A 457 -9.72 -25.55 -11.24
C SER A 457 -8.78 -24.76 -12.15
N ASN A 458 -7.66 -24.31 -11.58
CA ASN A 458 -6.67 -23.52 -12.28
C ASN A 458 -5.86 -24.36 -13.26
N SER A 459 -5.44 -23.75 -14.38
CA SER A 459 -4.41 -24.30 -15.26
C SER A 459 -3.17 -23.41 -15.20
N ALA A 460 -2.02 -23.99 -14.89
CA ALA A 460 -0.74 -23.33 -15.16
C ALA A 460 -0.23 -23.85 -16.50
N THR A 461 0.19 -22.95 -17.39
CA THR A 461 0.57 -23.29 -18.77
C THR A 461 1.81 -22.52 -19.19
N LEU A 462 2.67 -23.12 -20.00
CA LEU A 462 3.73 -22.40 -20.69
C LEU A 462 3.55 -22.50 -22.21
N HIS A 463 3.74 -21.37 -22.89
CA HIS A 463 3.75 -21.31 -24.36
C HIS A 463 5.10 -20.85 -24.87
N THR A 464 5.66 -21.59 -25.84
CA THR A 464 6.93 -21.27 -26.48
C THR A 464 6.86 -21.50 -27.99
N SER A 465 7.93 -21.09 -28.70
CA SER A 465 8.25 -21.67 -30.00
C SER A 465 8.83 -23.09 -29.84
N LYS A 466 9.01 -23.79 -30.96
CA LYS A 466 9.52 -25.17 -30.99
C LYS A 466 10.79 -25.38 -30.15
N GLY A 467 10.83 -26.51 -29.44
CA GLY A 467 12.03 -26.98 -28.74
C GLY A 467 12.07 -26.60 -27.26
N CYS A 468 10.93 -26.75 -26.59
CA CYS A 468 10.79 -26.75 -25.13
C CYS A 468 9.85 -27.89 -24.76
N MET A 469 10.43 -29.01 -24.32
CA MET A 469 9.70 -30.18 -23.82
C MET A 469 9.93 -30.33 -22.32
N ILE A 470 8.87 -30.64 -21.60
CA ILE A 470 8.89 -30.93 -20.17
C ILE A 470 9.05 -32.44 -20.00
N ASP A 471 9.98 -32.89 -19.16
CA ASP A 471 10.33 -34.33 -19.04
C ASP A 471 9.97 -34.96 -17.68
N ASN A 472 9.44 -34.18 -16.75
CA ASN A 472 8.95 -34.69 -15.47
C ASN A 472 7.59 -35.38 -15.63
N ALA A 473 7.57 -36.70 -15.39
CA ALA A 473 6.40 -37.56 -15.60
C ALA A 473 5.32 -37.42 -14.51
N THR A 474 4.04 -37.55 -14.88
CA THR A 474 2.91 -37.71 -13.95
C THR A 474 2.51 -39.18 -13.79
N ALA A 475 1.99 -39.53 -12.62
CA ALA A 475 1.25 -40.77 -12.43
C ALA A 475 -0.14 -40.66 -13.09
N PRO A 476 -0.79 -41.79 -13.44
CA PRO A 476 -2.09 -41.80 -14.13
C PRO A 476 -3.25 -41.10 -13.40
N THR A 477 -3.10 -40.74 -12.13
CA THR A 477 -4.11 -40.10 -11.27
C THR A 477 -3.87 -38.61 -11.01
N GLY A 478 -2.88 -37.99 -11.68
CA GLY A 478 -2.45 -36.62 -11.38
C GLY A 478 -1.29 -36.60 -10.37
N GLY A 479 -0.30 -35.73 -10.62
CA GLY A 479 0.99 -35.68 -9.92
C GLY A 479 1.81 -36.95 -10.08
N SER A 480 3.10 -36.94 -9.75
CA SER A 480 3.87 -38.19 -9.52
C SER A 480 3.62 -38.75 -8.10
N GLY A 481 2.56 -38.29 -7.43
CA GLY A 481 2.12 -38.63 -6.07
C GLY A 481 0.89 -37.81 -5.66
N GLY A 482 0.17 -38.27 -4.64
CA GLY A 482 -0.98 -37.53 -4.08
C GLY A 482 -0.55 -36.26 -3.35
N ILE A 483 -1.48 -35.34 -3.06
CA ILE A 483 -1.16 -34.17 -2.23
C ILE A 483 -0.64 -34.65 -0.86
N GLY A 484 0.59 -34.23 -0.52
CA GLY A 484 1.33 -34.72 0.65
C GLY A 484 2.39 -35.78 0.35
N ASP A 485 2.53 -36.23 -0.90
CA ASP A 485 3.69 -37.02 -1.33
C ASP A 485 4.91 -36.11 -1.54
N ALA A 486 5.82 -36.14 -0.57
CA ALA A 486 7.06 -35.38 -0.60
C ALA A 486 8.02 -35.79 -1.74
N ASN A 487 7.76 -36.90 -2.44
CA ASN A 487 8.59 -37.38 -3.55
C ASN A 487 8.02 -36.99 -4.92
N ALA A 488 6.80 -36.45 -4.99
CA ALA A 488 6.23 -35.95 -6.23
C ALA A 488 6.81 -34.55 -6.56
N PRO A 489 7.21 -34.28 -7.82
CA PRO A 489 7.73 -32.99 -8.25
C PRO A 489 6.65 -31.90 -8.27
N PHE A 490 5.37 -32.27 -8.40
CA PHE A 490 4.19 -31.40 -8.31
C PHE A 490 2.93 -32.24 -8.07
N THR A 491 1.84 -31.63 -7.58
CA THR A 491 0.58 -32.32 -7.25
C THR A 491 -0.46 -32.31 -8.37
N GLY A 492 -0.38 -31.36 -9.32
CA GLY A 492 -1.34 -31.24 -10.43
C GLY A 492 -1.22 -32.30 -11.53
N LEU A 493 -2.16 -32.31 -12.46
CA LEU A 493 -2.19 -33.22 -13.61
C LEU A 493 -1.62 -32.54 -14.86
N MET A 494 -0.47 -33.00 -15.34
CA MET A 494 0.08 -32.61 -16.63
C MET A 494 -0.77 -33.21 -17.75
N THR A 495 -1.34 -32.33 -18.58
CA THR A 495 -2.20 -32.70 -19.72
C THR A 495 -1.46 -32.62 -21.06
N THR A 496 -0.44 -31.75 -21.14
CA THR A 496 0.46 -31.62 -22.29
C THR A 496 1.88 -31.32 -21.81
N ASP A 497 2.88 -31.89 -22.50
CA ASP A 497 4.29 -31.81 -22.13
C ASP A 497 5.15 -31.05 -23.16
N ASP A 498 4.64 -30.81 -24.38
CA ASP A 498 5.28 -29.95 -25.39
C ASP A 498 4.77 -28.51 -25.27
N CYS A 499 5.67 -27.58 -24.93
CA CYS A 499 5.31 -26.17 -24.77
C CYS A 499 5.19 -25.42 -26.11
N ASP A 500 5.53 -26.05 -27.25
CA ASP A 500 5.33 -25.47 -28.57
C ASP A 500 3.84 -25.26 -28.86
N VAL A 501 3.46 -24.02 -29.18
CA VAL A 501 2.10 -23.68 -29.60
C VAL A 501 1.65 -24.39 -30.89
N ASN A 502 2.58 -25.00 -31.63
CA ASN A 502 2.33 -25.82 -32.83
C ASN A 502 2.82 -27.28 -32.66
N ALA A 503 2.92 -27.78 -31.43
CA ALA A 503 3.32 -29.15 -31.12
C ALA A 503 2.54 -30.21 -31.93
N LEU A 504 3.26 -31.19 -32.48
CA LEU A 504 2.66 -32.26 -33.28
C LEU A 504 1.84 -33.19 -32.36
N GLY A 505 0.55 -33.31 -32.62
CA GLY A 505 -0.34 -34.17 -31.84
C GLY A 505 -1.03 -33.44 -30.68
N GLN A 506 -0.69 -32.17 -30.42
CA GLN A 506 -1.44 -31.29 -29.53
C GLN A 506 -2.32 -30.31 -30.31
N GLY A 507 -3.31 -29.72 -29.64
CA GLY A 507 -4.08 -28.62 -30.21
C GLY A 507 -3.19 -27.39 -30.44
N LYS A 508 -3.57 -26.52 -31.40
CA LYS A 508 -2.90 -25.24 -31.58
C LYS A 508 -3.06 -24.36 -30.33
N ASN A 509 -2.00 -23.63 -29.99
CA ASN A 509 -1.94 -22.70 -28.86
C ASN A 509 -2.19 -23.35 -27.49
N VAL A 510 -1.99 -24.68 -27.35
CA VAL A 510 -2.19 -25.36 -26.06
C VAL A 510 -0.98 -25.22 -25.16
N GLY A 511 0.24 -25.29 -25.70
CA GLY A 511 1.45 -25.31 -24.87
C GLY A 511 1.52 -26.53 -23.95
N CYS A 512 2.34 -26.46 -22.91
CA CYS A 512 2.47 -27.50 -21.89
C CYS A 512 1.71 -27.07 -20.64
N SER A 513 0.70 -27.83 -20.24
CA SER A 513 -0.26 -27.45 -19.20
C SER A 513 -0.27 -28.46 -18.05
N ILE A 514 -0.36 -27.93 -16.83
CA ILE A 514 -0.58 -28.67 -15.60
C ILE A 514 -1.83 -28.10 -14.91
N HIS A 515 -2.88 -28.91 -14.82
CA HIS A 515 -4.10 -28.54 -14.10
C HIS A 515 -3.91 -28.78 -12.60
N ALA A 516 -4.34 -27.80 -11.80
CA ALA A 516 -4.35 -27.93 -10.36
C ALA A 516 -5.22 -29.13 -9.92
N PRO A 517 -4.89 -29.76 -8.78
CA PRO A 517 -5.74 -30.80 -8.20
C PRO A 517 -7.16 -30.28 -7.97
N THR A 518 -8.16 -31.16 -8.07
CA THR A 518 -9.55 -30.81 -7.77
C THR A 518 -9.88 -30.96 -6.28
N THR A 519 -9.18 -31.83 -5.58
CA THR A 519 -9.33 -32.08 -4.13
C THR A 519 -8.01 -31.97 -3.39
N MET A 520 -8.05 -31.83 -2.06
CA MET A 520 -6.91 -31.85 -1.14
C MET A 520 -7.23 -32.59 0.17
N PRO A 521 -6.23 -33.20 0.85
CA PRO A 521 -6.43 -33.81 2.16
C PRO A 521 -6.71 -32.77 3.24
N GLY A 522 -7.67 -33.05 4.13
CA GLY A 522 -7.83 -32.32 5.39
C GLY A 522 -9.08 -31.45 5.46
N ARG A 523 -9.09 -30.53 6.44
CA ARG A 523 -10.25 -29.70 6.79
C ARG A 523 -10.09 -28.32 6.14
N GLN A 524 -11.03 -27.95 5.27
CA GLN A 524 -11.14 -26.57 4.79
C GLN A 524 -11.50 -25.66 5.97
N THR A 525 -10.59 -24.76 6.37
CA THR A 525 -10.84 -23.76 7.40
C THR A 525 -10.91 -22.38 6.73
N GLY A 526 -12.11 -21.96 6.34
CA GLY A 526 -12.35 -20.64 5.73
C GLY A 526 -13.57 -20.65 4.81
N GLY A 527 -14.57 -19.83 5.14
CA GLY A 527 -15.74 -19.47 4.33
C GLY A 527 -16.67 -20.60 3.85
N SER A 528 -17.80 -20.81 4.55
CA SER A 528 -19.07 -21.52 4.16
C SER A 528 -19.03 -22.87 3.40
N GLY A 529 -17.88 -23.39 2.99
CA GLY A 529 -17.68 -24.66 2.30
C GLY A 529 -17.59 -25.80 3.29
N GLY A 530 -18.33 -26.88 3.01
CA GLY A 530 -18.57 -27.98 3.94
C GLY A 530 -17.29 -28.53 4.57
N THR A 531 -17.28 -28.60 5.91
CA THR A 531 -16.24 -29.32 6.64
C THR A 531 -16.53 -30.81 6.54
N ASP A 532 -15.63 -31.60 5.96
CA ASP A 532 -15.54 -32.99 6.34
C ASP A 532 -14.85 -33.06 7.72
N ALA A 533 -15.63 -33.36 8.76
CA ALA A 533 -15.13 -33.57 10.11
C ALA A 533 -14.37 -34.92 10.28
N SER A 534 -14.28 -35.72 9.21
CA SER A 534 -13.74 -37.09 9.21
C SER A 534 -12.30 -37.20 8.72
N GLY A 535 -11.69 -36.13 8.21
CA GLY A 535 -10.34 -36.18 7.61
C GLY A 535 -10.28 -36.73 6.19
N GLY A 536 -11.37 -36.66 5.41
CA GLY A 536 -11.40 -36.97 3.98
C GLY A 536 -10.90 -35.85 3.06
N GLU A 537 -11.15 -36.03 1.76
CA GLU A 537 -10.80 -35.06 0.73
C GLU A 537 -11.80 -33.88 0.69
N VAL A 538 -11.27 -32.66 0.60
CA VAL A 538 -12.04 -31.41 0.40
C VAL A 538 -11.67 -30.77 -0.93
N ILE A 539 -12.49 -29.86 -1.44
CA ILE A 539 -12.21 -29.14 -2.70
C ILE A 539 -10.91 -28.35 -2.55
N PHE A 540 -10.03 -28.39 -3.56
CA PHE A 540 -8.86 -27.52 -3.65
C PHE A 540 -9.26 -26.21 -4.36
N PRO A 541 -9.43 -25.09 -3.64
CA PRO A 541 -10.13 -23.90 -4.16
C PRO A 541 -9.18 -23.02 -4.98
N SER A 542 -8.55 -23.59 -6.01
CA SER A 542 -7.53 -22.89 -6.79
C SER A 542 -8.13 -21.77 -7.65
N TYR A 543 -9.39 -21.87 -8.07
CA TYR A 543 -9.89 -21.00 -9.11
C TYR A 543 -11.36 -20.57 -8.91
N GLY A 544 -11.68 -19.39 -9.44
CA GLY A 544 -13.02 -18.85 -9.61
C GLY A 544 -13.88 -18.87 -8.35
N THR A 545 -15.07 -19.46 -8.45
CA THR A 545 -16.09 -19.37 -7.39
C THR A 545 -15.64 -19.98 -6.07
N ASP A 546 -14.93 -21.12 -6.11
CA ASP A 546 -14.50 -21.79 -4.88
C ASP A 546 -13.27 -21.12 -4.27
N PHE A 547 -12.39 -20.51 -5.08
CA PHE A 547 -11.36 -19.60 -4.60
C PHE A 547 -11.96 -18.43 -3.81
N ASN A 548 -13.01 -17.79 -4.35
CA ASN A 548 -13.66 -16.65 -3.70
C ASN A 548 -14.35 -17.06 -2.39
N LYS A 549 -15.01 -18.23 -2.35
CA LYS A 549 -15.58 -18.79 -1.11
C LYS A 549 -14.52 -19.03 -0.04
N ALA A 550 -13.32 -19.43 -0.44
CA ALA A 550 -12.18 -19.60 0.46
C ALA A 550 -11.51 -18.28 0.90
N SER A 551 -12.11 -17.12 0.60
CA SER A 551 -11.52 -15.79 0.86
C SER A 551 -10.18 -15.56 0.12
N GLY A 552 -10.03 -16.25 -1.01
CA GLY A 552 -8.86 -16.22 -1.88
C GLY A 552 -7.63 -16.94 -1.34
N GLY A 553 -6.44 -16.45 -1.66
CA GLY A 553 -5.18 -17.02 -1.22
C GLY A 553 -3.96 -16.40 -1.90
N VAL A 554 -2.79 -16.99 -1.66
CA VAL A 554 -1.53 -16.54 -2.24
C VAL A 554 -1.10 -17.49 -3.34
N TYR A 555 -0.86 -16.94 -4.52
CA TYR A 555 -0.15 -17.60 -5.60
C TYR A 555 1.33 -17.24 -5.53
N ALA A 556 2.21 -18.22 -5.72
CA ALA A 556 3.64 -17.98 -5.85
C ALA A 556 4.18 -18.66 -7.10
N MET A 557 5.04 -17.97 -7.85
CA MET A 557 5.71 -18.51 -9.02
C MET A 557 7.23 -18.32 -8.91
N GLU A 558 7.98 -19.42 -8.88
CA GLU A 558 9.44 -19.41 -8.91
C GLU A 558 9.91 -19.74 -10.32
N TRP A 559 10.69 -18.83 -10.92
CA TRP A 559 11.30 -19.01 -12.22
C TRP A 559 12.82 -19.01 -12.10
N THR A 560 13.43 -20.12 -12.50
CA THR A 560 14.89 -20.31 -12.54
C THR A 560 15.36 -20.66 -13.94
N SER A 561 16.67 -20.80 -14.14
CA SER A 561 17.24 -21.29 -15.41
C SER A 561 16.90 -22.76 -15.73
N THR A 562 16.35 -23.51 -14.77
CA THR A 562 16.15 -24.96 -14.91
C THR A 562 14.70 -25.41 -14.72
N PHE A 563 13.85 -24.55 -14.17
CA PHE A 563 12.44 -24.85 -13.94
C PHE A 563 11.61 -23.60 -13.73
N ILE A 564 10.30 -23.74 -13.92
CA ILE A 564 9.26 -22.83 -13.43
C ILE A 564 8.34 -23.64 -12.51
N SER A 565 7.98 -23.12 -11.33
CA SER A 565 7.07 -23.78 -10.40
C SER A 565 6.01 -22.82 -9.89
N VAL A 566 4.79 -23.32 -9.70
CA VAL A 566 3.66 -22.53 -9.22
C VAL A 566 3.03 -23.21 -8.01
N TRP A 567 2.84 -22.43 -6.95
CA TRP A 567 2.16 -22.82 -5.72
C TRP A 567 0.87 -22.00 -5.57
N PHE A 568 -0.10 -22.62 -4.90
CA PHE A 568 -1.26 -21.93 -4.39
C PHE A 568 -1.46 -22.28 -2.91
N PHE A 569 -1.62 -21.25 -2.08
CA PHE A 569 -1.85 -21.33 -0.65
C PHE A 569 -3.23 -20.76 -0.34
N PRO A 570 -4.27 -21.59 -0.17
CA PRO A 570 -5.61 -21.13 0.17
C PRO A 570 -5.60 -20.32 1.46
N ARG A 571 -6.32 -19.20 1.53
CA ARG A 571 -6.34 -18.36 2.73
C ARG A 571 -6.86 -19.14 3.93
N ASP A 572 -6.34 -18.80 5.11
CA ASP A 572 -6.64 -19.45 6.38
C ASP A 572 -6.34 -20.96 6.46
N SER A 573 -5.70 -21.54 5.44
CA SER A 573 -5.21 -22.92 5.46
C SER A 573 -3.96 -23.07 6.36
N PRO A 574 -3.65 -24.29 6.84
CA PRO A 574 -2.42 -24.52 7.60
C PRO A 574 -1.14 -24.10 6.85
N THR A 575 -1.09 -24.27 5.53
CA THR A 575 0.07 -23.91 4.71
C THR A 575 0.16 -22.40 4.53
N PHE A 576 -0.96 -21.70 4.29
CA PHE A 576 -1.00 -20.24 4.32
C PHE A 576 -0.52 -19.70 5.67
N ASN A 577 -1.01 -20.26 6.77
CA ASN A 577 -0.60 -19.82 8.11
C ASN A 577 0.89 -20.06 8.39
N LYS A 578 1.41 -21.20 7.94
CA LYS A 578 2.82 -21.55 8.08
C LYS A 578 3.73 -20.56 7.34
N TYR A 579 3.37 -20.15 6.12
CA TYR A 579 4.28 -19.42 5.24
C TYR A 579 3.99 -17.92 5.13
N PHE A 580 2.75 -17.49 5.36
CA PHE A 580 2.28 -16.12 5.07
C PHE A 580 1.53 -15.42 6.22
N SER A 581 1.10 -16.10 7.29
CA SER A 581 0.40 -15.43 8.42
C SER A 581 1.32 -14.90 9.53
N SER A 582 2.58 -15.33 9.57
CA SER A 582 3.63 -14.66 10.35
C SER A 582 4.27 -13.55 9.52
N ASN A 583 4.88 -12.52 10.14
CA ASN A 583 5.61 -11.41 9.49
C ASN A 583 6.87 -11.91 8.71
N ASN A 584 6.73 -12.91 7.86
CA ASN A 584 7.80 -13.47 7.06
C ASN A 584 8.07 -12.53 5.88
N THR A 585 9.10 -11.70 6.03
CA THR A 585 9.52 -10.74 5.00
C THR A 585 10.45 -11.36 3.95
N ALA A 586 10.82 -12.63 4.08
CA ALA A 586 11.74 -13.32 3.19
C ALA A 586 11.18 -14.71 2.80
N PRO A 587 10.43 -14.82 1.69
CA PRO A 587 9.94 -16.10 1.23
C PRO A 587 11.11 -17.04 0.88
N ASP A 588 10.97 -18.30 1.29
CA ASP A 588 11.93 -19.37 0.98
C ASP A 588 11.20 -20.57 0.35
N PRO A 589 11.13 -20.61 -0.99
CA PRO A 589 10.49 -21.70 -1.72
C PRO A 589 11.07 -23.09 -1.41
N SER A 590 12.32 -23.18 -0.95
CA SER A 590 12.94 -24.47 -0.58
C SER A 590 12.33 -25.10 0.67
N SER A 591 11.61 -24.30 1.47
CA SER A 591 10.90 -24.73 2.68
C SER A 591 9.41 -25.04 2.45
N TRP A 592 8.90 -24.75 1.25
CA TRP A 592 7.49 -24.92 0.91
C TRP A 592 7.14 -26.37 0.59
N ASP A 593 5.87 -26.71 0.76
CA ASP A 593 5.34 -28.01 0.35
C ASP A 593 5.33 -28.12 -1.18
N THR A 594 5.06 -29.32 -1.70
CA THR A 594 5.08 -29.62 -3.14
C THR A 594 4.21 -28.64 -3.95
N PRO A 595 4.73 -28.03 -5.04
CA PRO A 595 3.96 -27.12 -5.89
C PRO A 595 2.77 -27.81 -6.57
N MET A 596 1.76 -27.03 -6.95
CA MET A 596 0.69 -27.57 -7.79
C MET A 596 1.14 -27.81 -9.23
N ALA A 597 2.12 -27.03 -9.71
CA ALA A 597 2.71 -27.19 -11.04
C ALA A 597 4.22 -27.01 -11.00
N ARG A 598 4.96 -27.87 -11.70
CA ARG A 598 6.40 -27.74 -11.91
C ARG A 598 6.73 -28.12 -13.32
N PHE A 599 7.30 -27.18 -14.07
CA PHE A 599 7.83 -27.39 -15.41
C PHE A 599 9.34 -27.47 -15.31
N SER A 600 9.91 -28.63 -15.65
CA SER A 600 11.34 -28.83 -15.63
C SER A 600 11.75 -29.79 -16.73
N GLY A 601 13.06 -29.88 -16.98
CA GLY A 601 13.58 -30.93 -17.83
C GLY A 601 14.67 -30.49 -18.79
N SER A 602 15.36 -31.50 -19.30
CA SER A 602 16.46 -31.35 -20.26
C SER A 602 16.00 -30.93 -21.65
N GLY A 603 14.71 -31.06 -21.95
CA GLY A 603 14.10 -30.69 -23.23
C GLY A 603 13.80 -29.21 -23.40
N CYS A 604 14.03 -28.36 -22.39
CA CYS A 604 13.73 -26.94 -22.45
C CYS A 604 14.84 -26.08 -21.83
N ASP A 605 15.28 -25.06 -22.56
CA ASP A 605 16.12 -23.98 -22.01
C ASP A 605 15.23 -22.83 -21.53
N PHE A 606 14.97 -22.79 -20.22
CA PHE A 606 14.09 -21.79 -19.61
C PHE A 606 14.66 -20.36 -19.66
N THR A 607 15.96 -20.19 -19.91
CA THR A 607 16.60 -18.88 -20.03
C THR A 607 16.48 -18.34 -21.44
N GLU A 608 16.59 -19.22 -22.44
CA GLU A 608 16.42 -18.85 -23.85
C GLU A 608 14.94 -18.62 -24.21
N ARG A 609 14.07 -19.47 -23.67
CA ARG A 609 12.64 -19.55 -24.05
C ARG A 609 11.78 -18.48 -23.40
N PHE A 610 12.13 -18.01 -22.20
CA PHE A 610 11.39 -17.00 -21.45
C PHE A 610 12.30 -15.82 -21.19
N LYS A 611 11.86 -14.62 -21.58
CA LYS A 611 12.66 -13.40 -21.39
C LYS A 611 11.82 -12.14 -21.37
N ASP A 612 12.20 -11.23 -20.48
CA ASP A 612 11.63 -9.88 -20.35
C ASP A 612 10.09 -9.92 -20.33
N LEU A 613 9.55 -10.77 -19.46
CA LEU A 613 8.12 -11.01 -19.36
C LEU A 613 7.45 -9.92 -18.51
N LYS A 614 6.40 -9.29 -19.02
CA LYS A 614 5.53 -8.37 -18.27
C LYS A 614 4.42 -9.16 -17.59
N ILE A 615 4.07 -8.78 -16.36
CA ILE A 615 2.90 -9.32 -15.65
C ILE A 615 1.63 -8.72 -16.27
N ILE A 616 0.64 -9.55 -16.54
CA ILE A 616 -0.62 -9.14 -17.15
C ILE A 616 -1.80 -9.64 -16.30
N PHE A 617 -2.75 -8.74 -16.06
CA PHE A 617 -4.10 -9.07 -15.57
C PHE A 617 -5.11 -8.73 -16.65
N ASN A 618 -6.00 -9.66 -16.96
CA ASN A 618 -7.18 -9.37 -17.78
C ASN A 618 -8.36 -10.28 -17.43
N THR A 619 -9.55 -9.76 -17.69
CA THR A 619 -10.78 -10.54 -17.78
C THR A 619 -11.31 -10.34 -19.20
N ASP A 620 -11.07 -11.33 -20.05
CA ASP A 620 -11.61 -11.38 -21.41
C ASP A 620 -12.95 -12.12 -21.44
N PHE A 621 -13.66 -12.03 -22.57
CA PHE A 621 -14.92 -12.70 -22.80
C PHE A 621 -14.94 -13.37 -24.15
N CYS A 622 -15.32 -14.65 -24.23
CA CYS A 622 -15.53 -15.34 -25.51
C CYS A 622 -14.35 -15.31 -26.50
N GLY A 623 -13.12 -15.06 -26.03
CA GLY A 623 -11.91 -15.17 -26.84
C GLY A 623 -11.74 -16.56 -27.44
N GLU A 624 -10.72 -16.73 -28.28
CA GLU A 624 -10.49 -17.96 -29.07
C GLU A 624 -10.64 -19.26 -28.26
N TRP A 625 -10.24 -19.28 -26.98
CA TRP A 625 -10.43 -20.44 -26.12
C TRP A 625 -11.84 -20.53 -25.53
N ALA A 626 -12.31 -19.52 -24.79
CA ALA A 626 -13.63 -19.54 -24.13
C ALA A 626 -14.79 -19.74 -25.12
N GLY A 627 -14.70 -19.13 -26.31
CA GLY A 627 -15.68 -19.29 -27.37
C GLY A 627 -15.66 -20.69 -28.00
N LYS A 628 -14.49 -21.33 -28.08
CA LYS A 628 -14.34 -22.71 -28.58
C LYS A 628 -14.93 -23.72 -27.59
N GLU A 629 -14.73 -23.51 -26.29
CA GLU A 629 -15.24 -24.40 -25.22
C GLU A 629 -16.69 -24.04 -24.79
N TRP A 630 -17.47 -23.39 -25.65
CA TRP A 630 -18.81 -22.90 -25.31
C TRP A 630 -19.88 -24.00 -25.19
N GLU A 631 -19.65 -25.21 -25.69
CA GLU A 631 -20.70 -26.24 -25.83
C GLU A 631 -21.40 -26.59 -24.50
N THR A 632 -20.64 -26.71 -23.41
CA THR A 632 -21.17 -26.99 -22.07
C THR A 632 -22.00 -25.83 -21.55
N CYS A 633 -21.50 -24.61 -21.70
CA CYS A 633 -22.22 -23.38 -21.35
C CYS A 633 -23.46 -23.14 -22.19
N ALA A 634 -23.46 -23.52 -23.47
CA ALA A 634 -24.65 -23.43 -24.33
C ALA A 634 -25.79 -24.29 -23.77
N LYS A 635 -25.48 -25.51 -23.29
CA LYS A 635 -26.47 -26.40 -22.65
C LYS A 635 -26.97 -25.84 -21.32
N LYS A 636 -26.08 -25.25 -20.52
CA LYS A 636 -26.38 -24.70 -19.19
C LYS A 636 -27.20 -23.41 -19.26
N THR A 637 -26.88 -22.52 -20.19
CA THR A 637 -27.49 -21.18 -20.33
C THR A 637 -28.67 -21.16 -21.30
N GLY A 638 -28.74 -22.14 -22.22
CA GLY A 638 -29.70 -22.15 -23.32
C GLY A 638 -29.37 -21.18 -24.46
N VAL A 639 -28.20 -20.53 -24.44
CA VAL A 639 -27.78 -19.55 -25.45
C VAL A 639 -26.78 -20.16 -26.43
N SER A 640 -27.04 -20.01 -27.73
CA SER A 640 -26.30 -20.71 -28.79
C SER A 640 -24.85 -20.25 -28.99
N THR A 641 -24.52 -19.00 -28.67
CA THR A 641 -23.16 -18.47 -28.82
C THR A 641 -22.72 -17.72 -27.57
N CYS A 642 -21.42 -17.77 -27.29
CA CYS A 642 -20.82 -17.06 -26.17
C CYS A 642 -21.10 -15.55 -26.24
N ASN A 643 -20.84 -14.92 -27.39
CA ASN A 643 -21.04 -13.47 -27.56
C ASN A 643 -22.50 -13.06 -27.30
N ALA A 644 -23.48 -13.86 -27.73
CA ALA A 644 -24.90 -13.56 -27.48
C ALA A 644 -25.22 -13.64 -25.98
N TYR A 645 -24.62 -14.59 -25.26
CA TYR A 645 -24.78 -14.70 -23.81
C TYR A 645 -24.15 -13.51 -23.10
N VAL A 646 -22.88 -13.20 -23.39
CA VAL A 646 -22.17 -12.07 -22.79
C VAL A 646 -22.89 -10.77 -23.08
N GLN A 647 -23.33 -10.51 -24.31
CA GLN A 647 -24.08 -9.29 -24.66
C GLN A 647 -25.39 -9.14 -23.87
N SER A 648 -26.13 -10.25 -23.66
CA SER A 648 -27.52 -10.18 -23.21
C SER A 648 -27.72 -10.32 -21.70
N ASN A 649 -26.70 -10.81 -20.98
CA ASN A 649 -26.77 -11.16 -19.54
C ASN A 649 -25.66 -10.46 -18.73
N PRO A 650 -25.63 -9.11 -18.71
CA PRO A 650 -24.56 -8.37 -18.05
C PRO A 650 -24.48 -8.64 -16.53
N ASP A 651 -25.62 -8.86 -15.89
CA ASP A 651 -25.76 -9.15 -14.46
C ASP A 651 -25.08 -10.45 -14.03
N ALA A 652 -24.88 -11.41 -14.95
CA ALA A 652 -24.14 -12.64 -14.68
C ALA A 652 -22.67 -12.38 -14.30
N PHE A 653 -22.12 -11.21 -14.65
CA PHE A 653 -20.71 -10.86 -14.48
C PHE A 653 -20.46 -9.94 -13.27
N GLN A 654 -21.42 -9.80 -12.36
CA GLN A 654 -21.25 -9.00 -11.15
C GLN A 654 -20.05 -9.47 -10.30
N GLU A 655 -19.85 -10.79 -10.20
CA GLU A 655 -18.71 -11.40 -9.50
C GLU A 655 -17.49 -11.62 -10.41
N ALA A 656 -17.44 -10.98 -11.59
CA ALA A 656 -16.31 -11.10 -12.51
C ALA A 656 -15.28 -9.98 -12.29
N TYR A 657 -14.69 -9.92 -11.09
CA TYR A 657 -13.69 -8.92 -10.73
C TYR A 657 -12.51 -9.52 -9.95
N TRP A 658 -11.38 -8.84 -10.01
CA TRP A 658 -10.22 -9.11 -9.17
C TRP A 658 -10.22 -8.18 -7.95
N GLU A 659 -9.93 -8.74 -6.79
CA GLU A 659 -9.43 -8.00 -5.63
C GLU A 659 -8.01 -8.49 -5.32
N VAL A 660 -7.01 -7.62 -5.53
CA VAL A 660 -5.60 -7.96 -5.37
C VAL A 660 -5.01 -7.15 -4.22
N ALA A 661 -4.56 -7.82 -3.16
CA ALA A 661 -3.92 -7.16 -2.02
C ALA A 661 -2.54 -6.61 -2.43
N GLY A 662 -1.81 -7.35 -3.25
CA GLY A 662 -0.58 -6.87 -3.87
C GLY A 662 0.23 -7.96 -4.56
N LEU A 663 1.20 -7.52 -5.36
CA LEU A 663 2.20 -8.38 -5.97
C LEU A 663 3.58 -7.99 -5.46
N LYS A 664 4.44 -8.97 -5.25
CA LYS A 664 5.84 -8.75 -4.86
C LYS A 664 6.75 -9.58 -5.74
N TRP A 665 7.74 -8.93 -6.33
CA TRP A 665 8.78 -9.60 -7.10
C TRP A 665 10.07 -9.66 -6.28
N PHE A 666 10.67 -10.85 -6.23
CA PHE A 666 11.94 -11.09 -5.54
C PHE A 666 12.98 -11.62 -6.51
N GLN A 667 14.19 -11.08 -6.44
CA GLN A 667 15.34 -11.55 -7.19
C GLN A 667 16.17 -12.52 -6.35
N LYS A 668 16.57 -13.65 -6.96
CA LYS A 668 17.55 -14.54 -6.35
C LYS A 668 18.92 -13.86 -6.32
N ALA A 669 19.59 -13.82 -5.17
CA ALA A 669 20.95 -13.32 -5.07
C ALA A 669 21.84 -14.10 -6.06
N ALA A 670 22.65 -13.38 -6.85
CA ALA A 670 23.61 -14.02 -7.76
C ALA A 670 24.53 -14.90 -6.91
N GLY A 671 24.47 -16.21 -7.16
CA GLY A 671 25.30 -17.22 -6.49
C GLY A 671 26.74 -17.19 -6.94
#